data_AF-J6ERG5-F1
#
_entry.id   AF-J6ERG5-F1
#
_cell.length_a   1.000
_cell.length_b   1.000
_cell.length_c   1.000
_cell.angle_alpha   90.00
_cell.angle_beta   90.00
_cell.angle_gamma   90.00
#
_symmetry.space_group_name_H-M   'P 1'
#
loop_
_entity.id
_entity.type
_entity.pdbx_description
1 polymer ?
#
loop_
_entity_poly.entity_id
_entity_poly.type
_entity_poly.pdbx_seq_one_letter_code
_entity_poly.pdbx_strand_id
1 'polypeptide(L)'
;MAAQVSTARVFYSLSASTRSSPTFNNKGDTILPPFCRGAFVAALNSLGVRTHFVPQGEADGVCVVLADEMGGYVLGRDTDFVILSAGASDKLRGYAPLDMMEWTDSAPPEDADAPPAADFTTVAAKRPRSARSRMLPPTDAANPTLVLATYATAPLCRRLRLDAPMLPLLSSLVGNDYTPQWAGEALFPRMRPGDRIERVARVLSELRPNVSSADELVRRAVRRLWAKPFVDDAAVAELTDAVIDATIQYVLPPPDCCAQFPFCGELDAGCRTATASRATSAAPSRAPTPGGSTSGHCGQHSDAVVAYAAAQREGRLNSLASAYLHPDRVHLWSALEDPSTASCRASVAACRARLAAYTILDAAVGGLRFPPASAEMLDEQKQDQEANALLGIEAEEEQSEERPRVVTEYLRQGGGRIVVARRAVLPPQGEAVDGDELENGDAANGAEANGRRNGETPECLLPLAERQRLYLHHLGADTPAILALPPRLHPLVAAVRLLLSTGGDWTRSEIEALLRGCIGSLAAWDAAKDTATDTEPESAYATANEEPEPSSPLSPRLERIMSGKSQTFDPEITPPAVELTSRATRLVAALTSALQDSQALAQALLLPPPHGSPHVWIAGAALHSLLNGQDPPPGAGWAWNRAAKNQWKRAVAATLEGYDLPSAPAETKKSRKKNKNRGKKASEPEKGGKDNGPANRFDLLVGM
;
A
#
# COMPACT_ATOMS: atom_id res chain seq x y z
N MET A 1 0.47 -7.27 -14.30
CA MET A 1 -0.55 -7.84 -13.38
C MET A 1 -0.40 -9.34 -13.09
N ALA A 2 -0.20 -10.24 -14.07
CA ALA A 2 0.25 -11.62 -13.79
C ALA A 2 1.51 -11.63 -12.89
N ALA A 3 2.36 -10.60 -13.06
CA ALA A 3 3.47 -10.27 -12.18
C ALA A 3 3.06 -10.07 -10.71
N GLN A 4 2.03 -9.30 -10.36
CA GLN A 4 1.70 -9.02 -8.94
C GLN A 4 0.98 -10.15 -8.21
N VAL A 5 0.07 -10.88 -8.89
CA VAL A 5 -0.47 -12.13 -8.33
C VAL A 5 0.62 -13.18 -8.23
N SER A 6 1.58 -13.19 -9.16
CA SER A 6 2.83 -13.93 -8.99
C SER A 6 3.61 -13.42 -7.77
N THR A 7 3.78 -12.11 -7.56
CA THR A 7 4.52 -11.56 -6.43
C THR A 7 3.88 -11.86 -5.10
N ALA A 8 2.54 -11.76 -4.97
CA ALA A 8 1.83 -12.14 -3.75
C ALA A 8 1.88 -13.66 -3.51
N ARG A 9 1.74 -14.47 -4.57
CA ARG A 9 1.91 -15.93 -4.48
C ARG A 9 3.33 -16.31 -4.09
N VAL A 10 4.33 -15.70 -4.71
CA VAL A 10 5.76 -15.83 -4.40
C VAL A 10 5.96 -15.46 -2.94
N PHE A 11 5.49 -14.28 -2.51
CA PHE A 11 5.55 -13.84 -1.13
C PHE A 11 4.98 -14.89 -0.16
N TYR A 12 3.76 -15.37 -0.37
CA TYR A 12 3.17 -16.37 0.52
C TYR A 12 3.77 -17.78 0.39
N SER A 13 4.45 -18.11 -0.71
CA SER A 13 5.13 -19.40 -0.90
C SER A 13 6.53 -19.43 -0.30
N LEU A 14 7.16 -18.27 -0.12
CA LEU A 14 8.50 -18.17 0.46
C LEU A 14 8.47 -18.33 1.98
N SER A 15 9.60 -18.75 2.56
CA SER A 15 9.76 -18.79 4.02
C SER A 15 9.82 -17.37 4.61
N ALA A 16 9.50 -17.22 5.90
CA ALA A 16 9.66 -15.93 6.58
C ALA A 16 11.12 -15.43 6.55
N SER A 17 12.09 -16.34 6.67
CA SER A 17 13.52 -16.01 6.56
C SER A 17 13.89 -15.49 5.17
N THR A 18 13.38 -16.13 4.11
CA THR A 18 13.65 -15.71 2.73
C THR A 18 13.03 -14.34 2.44
N ARG A 19 11.79 -14.12 2.86
CA ARG A 19 11.10 -12.82 2.72
C ARG A 19 11.79 -11.68 3.46
N SER A 20 12.44 -11.99 4.58
CA SER A 20 13.13 -10.99 5.41
C SER A 20 14.58 -10.75 4.98
N SER A 21 15.05 -11.43 3.93
CA SER A 21 16.43 -11.29 3.46
C SER A 21 16.61 -10.00 2.64
N PRO A 22 17.74 -9.29 2.77
CA PRO A 22 18.03 -8.10 1.96
C PRO A 22 17.99 -8.36 0.45
N THR A 23 18.33 -9.57 0.02
CA THR A 23 18.31 -9.99 -1.39
C THR A 23 16.90 -10.10 -1.97
N PHE A 24 15.88 -10.34 -1.13
CA PHE A 24 14.50 -10.28 -1.57
C PHE A 24 14.07 -8.83 -1.84
N ASN A 25 14.48 -7.90 -0.97
CA ASN A 25 14.21 -6.46 -1.11
C ASN A 25 14.83 -5.83 -2.36
N ASN A 26 16.07 -6.23 -2.70
CA ASN A 26 16.83 -5.60 -3.78
C ASN A 26 16.39 -5.97 -5.21
N LYS A 27 15.45 -6.92 -5.38
CA LYS A 27 15.03 -7.39 -6.71
C LYS A 27 13.85 -6.61 -7.30
N GLY A 28 13.35 -5.57 -6.64
CA GLY A 28 12.17 -4.81 -7.09
C GLY A 28 10.84 -5.57 -6.97
N ASP A 29 10.87 -6.86 -6.65
CA ASP A 29 9.70 -7.73 -6.46
C ASP A 29 9.10 -7.67 -5.04
N THR A 30 9.45 -6.66 -4.25
CA THR A 30 8.99 -6.59 -2.86
C THR A 30 7.66 -5.87 -2.79
N ILE A 31 6.65 -6.60 -2.32
CA ILE A 31 5.37 -5.99 -1.95
C ILE A 31 5.38 -5.69 -0.44
N LEU A 32 4.80 -4.54 -0.07
CA LEU A 32 4.29 -4.39 1.27
C LEU A 32 3.23 -5.48 1.49
N PRO A 33 3.31 -6.28 2.56
CA PRO A 33 2.32 -7.32 2.78
C PRO A 33 0.91 -6.70 2.84
N PRO A 34 -0.11 -7.40 2.32
CA PRO A 34 -1.47 -6.90 2.35
C PRO A 34 -1.89 -6.47 3.76
N PHE A 35 -2.55 -5.32 3.84
CA PHE A 35 -3.03 -4.71 5.09
C PHE A 35 -1.95 -4.20 6.06
N CYS A 36 -0.65 -4.33 5.77
CA CYS A 36 0.41 -3.78 6.62
C CYS A 36 0.23 -2.29 6.89
N ARG A 37 -0.10 -1.50 5.85
CA ARG A 37 -0.39 -0.06 6.03
C ARG A 37 -1.47 0.17 7.08
N GLY A 38 -2.58 -0.55 6.99
CA GLY A 38 -3.68 -0.42 7.96
C GLY A 38 -3.28 -0.82 9.37
N ALA A 39 -2.48 -1.88 9.52
CA ALA A 39 -1.94 -2.32 10.80
C ALA A 39 -0.99 -1.28 11.41
N PHE A 40 -0.09 -0.70 10.60
CA PHE A 40 0.86 0.32 11.05
C PHE A 40 0.14 1.61 11.47
N VAL A 41 -0.82 2.08 10.69
CA VAL A 41 -1.64 3.25 11.05
C VAL A 41 -2.40 3.00 12.35
N ALA A 42 -3.04 1.83 12.49
CA ALA A 42 -3.74 1.48 13.72
C ALA A 42 -2.80 1.43 14.94
N ALA A 43 -1.60 0.88 14.77
CA ALA A 43 -0.58 0.84 15.82
C ALA A 43 -0.13 2.26 16.22
N LEU A 44 0.24 3.10 15.26
CA LEU A 44 0.68 4.48 15.49
C LEU A 44 -0.41 5.33 16.16
N ASN A 45 -1.65 5.26 15.65
CA ASN A 45 -2.79 5.96 16.24
C ASN A 45 -3.05 5.50 17.68
N SER A 46 -2.90 4.19 17.95
CA SER A 46 -3.06 3.68 19.31
C SER A 46 -1.99 4.19 20.28
N LEU A 47 -0.81 4.59 19.78
CA LEU A 47 0.28 5.16 20.57
C LEU A 47 0.19 6.68 20.70
N GLY A 48 -0.84 7.31 20.12
CA GLY A 48 -0.96 8.78 20.08
C GLY A 48 0.09 9.44 19.18
N VAL A 49 0.73 8.68 18.28
CA VAL A 49 1.72 9.23 17.34
C VAL A 49 0.96 9.97 16.24
N ARG A 50 1.31 11.24 16.04
CA ARG A 50 0.79 12.05 14.93
C ARG A 50 1.24 11.43 13.61
N THR A 51 0.30 11.16 12.72
CA THR A 51 0.58 10.59 11.40
C THR A 51 0.12 11.54 10.31
N HIS A 52 0.94 11.69 9.26
CA HIS A 52 0.62 12.50 8.09
C HIS A 52 0.53 11.58 6.87
N PHE A 53 -0.57 11.69 6.13
CA PHE A 53 -0.80 10.90 4.92
C PHE A 53 -0.58 11.78 3.71
N VAL A 54 0.59 11.62 3.09
CA VAL A 54 0.98 12.42 1.94
C VAL A 54 0.10 12.03 0.74
N PRO A 55 -0.72 12.97 0.23
CA PRO A 55 -1.57 12.71 -0.91
C PRO A 55 -0.74 12.69 -2.20
N GLN A 56 0.36 13.48 -2.27
CA GLN A 56 1.16 13.71 -3.46
C GLN A 56 2.66 13.49 -3.35
N GLY A 57 3.21 12.75 -4.31
CA GLY A 57 4.63 12.44 -4.43
C GLY A 57 5.10 11.44 -3.39
N GLU A 58 6.41 11.39 -3.20
CA GLU A 58 7.05 10.68 -2.11
C GLU A 58 6.84 11.40 -0.78
N ALA A 59 6.80 10.62 0.30
CA ALA A 59 6.64 11.18 1.63
C ALA A 59 7.88 11.98 2.09
N ASP A 60 9.03 11.73 1.47
CA ASP A 60 10.33 12.20 1.94
C ASP A 60 10.41 13.73 1.97
N GLY A 61 9.94 14.41 0.92
CA GLY A 61 9.88 15.87 0.87
C GLY A 61 9.01 16.46 1.98
N VAL A 62 7.84 15.86 2.24
CA VAL A 62 6.93 16.29 3.31
C VAL A 62 7.55 16.04 4.69
N CYS A 63 8.24 14.91 4.88
CA CYS A 63 8.97 14.63 6.11
C CYS A 63 10.04 15.69 6.41
N VAL A 64 10.75 16.19 5.40
CA VAL A 64 11.72 17.29 5.55
C VAL A 64 11.02 18.60 5.94
N VAL A 65 9.92 18.94 5.28
CA VAL A 65 9.14 20.16 5.60
C VAL A 65 8.63 20.12 7.05
N LEU A 66 8.03 19.00 7.47
CA LEU A 66 7.56 18.81 8.85
C LEU A 66 8.71 18.89 9.86
N ALA A 67 9.85 18.26 9.57
CA ALA A 67 11.01 18.33 10.45
C ALA A 67 11.57 19.75 10.55
N ASP A 68 11.57 20.52 9.46
CA ASP A 68 11.97 21.93 9.45
C ASP A 68 11.02 22.82 10.26
N GLU A 69 9.71 22.63 10.09
CA GLU A 69 8.67 23.33 10.87
C GLU A 69 8.81 23.08 12.37
N MET A 70 9.10 21.83 12.75
CA MET A 70 9.31 21.40 14.13
C MET A 70 10.68 21.78 14.69
N GLY A 71 11.61 22.27 13.85
CA GLY A 71 13.01 22.45 14.24
C GLY A 71 13.66 21.15 14.73
N GLY A 72 13.32 20.03 14.09
CA GLY A 72 13.65 18.66 14.47
C GLY A 72 14.62 17.96 13.52
N TYR A 73 14.65 16.63 13.60
CA TYR A 73 15.44 15.76 12.73
C TYR A 73 14.52 14.99 11.78
N VAL A 74 15.00 14.71 10.58
CA VAL A 74 14.35 13.76 9.66
C VAL A 74 15.07 12.42 9.73
N LEU A 75 14.32 11.33 9.90
CA LEU A 75 14.85 9.98 10.09
C LEU A 75 14.42 9.11 8.92
N GLY A 76 15.35 8.33 8.36
CA GLY A 76 15.09 7.47 7.21
C GLY A 76 16.28 6.56 6.92
N ARG A 77 16.15 5.69 5.92
CA ARG A 77 17.32 4.95 5.38
C ARG A 77 17.88 5.63 4.14
N ASP A 78 17.02 6.31 3.41
CA ASP A 78 17.33 6.83 2.09
C ASP A 78 18.12 8.12 2.21
N THR A 79 19.15 8.27 1.38
CA THR A 79 20.03 9.44 1.42
C THR A 79 19.38 10.69 0.82
N ASP A 80 18.19 10.55 0.22
CA ASP A 80 17.42 11.63 -0.37
C ASP A 80 17.11 12.72 0.64
N PHE A 81 16.93 12.37 1.91
CA PHE A 81 16.74 13.34 2.98
C PHE A 81 17.86 14.39 3.07
N VAL A 82 19.13 14.03 2.82
CA VAL A 82 20.23 15.02 2.84
C VAL A 82 20.14 16.00 1.66
N ILE A 83 19.66 15.51 0.53
CA ILE A 83 19.48 16.28 -0.71
C ILE A 83 18.27 17.20 -0.57
N LEU A 84 17.13 16.66 -0.12
CA LEU A 84 15.89 17.40 0.15
C LEU A 84 16.08 18.47 1.23
N SER A 85 16.91 18.20 2.24
CA SER A 85 17.29 19.17 3.28
C SER A 85 17.94 20.44 2.72
N ALA A 86 18.42 20.43 1.47
CA ALA A 86 18.95 21.62 0.82
C ALA A 86 17.89 22.70 0.54
N GLY A 87 16.61 22.32 0.45
CA GLY A 87 15.50 23.23 0.30
C GLY A 87 14.88 23.69 1.64
N ALA A 88 15.31 23.11 2.76
CA ALA A 88 14.78 23.44 4.08
C ALA A 88 15.39 24.73 4.64
N SER A 89 14.73 25.31 5.64
CA SER A 89 15.28 26.45 6.39
C SER A 89 16.39 26.00 7.36
N ASP A 90 17.03 26.96 8.05
CA ASP A 90 18.05 26.68 9.07
C ASP A 90 17.47 26.05 10.36
N LYS A 91 16.15 25.83 10.44
CA LYS A 91 15.50 25.19 11.60
C LYS A 91 15.71 23.68 11.62
N LEU A 92 15.76 23.05 10.45
CA LEU A 92 16.04 21.61 10.34
C LEU A 92 17.40 21.27 10.96
N ARG A 93 17.41 20.37 11.94
CA ARG A 93 18.64 19.96 12.65
C ARG A 93 19.50 18.98 11.84
N GLY A 94 18.91 18.33 10.85
CA GLY A 94 19.59 17.45 9.89
C GLY A 94 18.91 16.09 9.72
N TYR A 95 19.54 15.27 8.88
CA TYR A 95 19.12 13.89 8.59
C TYR A 95 19.83 12.88 9.48
N ALA A 96 19.09 11.95 10.06
CA ALA A 96 19.62 10.85 10.87
C ALA A 96 19.31 9.48 10.24
N PRO A 97 20.30 8.78 9.67
CA PRO A 97 20.11 7.46 9.08
C PRO A 97 19.72 6.41 10.13
N LEU A 98 18.64 5.67 9.89
CA LEU A 98 18.12 4.63 10.78
C LEU A 98 19.12 3.49 11.02
N ASP A 99 19.95 3.19 10.03
CA ASP A 99 20.97 2.15 10.10
C ASP A 99 22.24 2.60 10.85
N MET A 100 22.40 3.90 11.12
CA MET A 100 23.50 4.48 11.91
C MET A 100 23.10 4.83 13.34
N MET A 101 21.87 4.54 13.73
CA MET A 101 21.42 4.65 15.12
C MET A 101 22.08 3.57 15.97
N GLU A 102 22.62 3.94 17.11
CA GLU A 102 23.29 3.02 18.02
C GLU A 102 22.80 3.23 19.46
N TRP A 103 22.46 2.15 20.14
CA TRP A 103 22.20 2.18 21.58
C TRP A 103 23.51 1.93 22.33
N THR A 104 23.83 2.81 23.26
CA THR A 104 24.92 2.66 24.23
C THR A 104 24.33 2.46 25.62
N ASP A 105 25.01 1.68 26.46
CA ASP A 105 24.67 1.64 27.89
C ASP A 105 25.58 2.65 28.60
N SER A 106 24.96 3.61 29.26
CA SER A 106 25.67 4.74 29.88
C SER A 106 26.36 4.35 31.19
N ALA A 107 26.19 3.11 31.64
CA ALA A 107 26.80 2.63 32.87
C ALA A 107 28.33 2.75 32.78
N PRO A 108 28.97 3.60 33.60
CA PRO A 108 30.43 3.60 33.68
C PRO A 108 30.86 2.20 34.12
N PRO A 109 31.91 1.62 33.52
CA PRO A 109 32.39 0.30 33.94
C PRO A 109 32.81 0.40 35.41
N GLU A 110 32.02 -0.18 36.31
CA GLU A 110 32.25 -0.14 37.77
C GLU A 110 33.60 -0.78 38.18
N ASP A 111 34.29 -1.47 37.26
CA ASP A 111 35.55 -2.17 37.50
C ASP A 111 36.82 -1.40 37.02
N ALA A 112 36.73 -0.13 36.61
CA ALA A 112 37.90 0.62 36.12
C ALA A 112 38.94 0.96 37.22
N ASP A 113 38.60 0.80 38.50
CA ASP A 113 39.50 1.06 39.64
C ASP A 113 40.25 -0.20 40.15
N ALA A 114 40.13 -1.35 39.48
CA ALA A 114 40.94 -2.52 39.82
C ALA A 114 42.43 -2.25 39.46
N PRO A 115 43.37 -2.32 40.42
CA PRO A 115 44.78 -2.06 40.16
C PRO A 115 45.33 -3.03 39.10
N PRO A 116 46.24 -2.58 38.22
CA PRO A 116 46.74 -3.38 37.10
C PRO A 116 47.51 -4.60 37.62
N ALA A 117 46.87 -5.77 37.62
CA ALA A 117 47.56 -7.04 37.83
C ALA A 117 48.41 -7.33 36.59
N ALA A 118 49.71 -7.57 36.82
CA ALA A 118 50.77 -7.57 35.81
C ALA A 118 50.80 -8.76 34.83
N ASP A 119 49.70 -9.49 34.64
CA ASP A 119 49.68 -10.72 33.84
C ASP A 119 48.68 -10.66 32.67
N PHE A 120 49.20 -10.99 31.49
CA PHE A 120 48.53 -11.23 30.20
C PHE A 120 47.03 -10.86 30.11
N THR A 121 46.74 -9.72 29.51
CA THR A 121 45.40 -9.34 29.08
C THR A 121 44.90 -10.27 27.98
N THR A 122 43.97 -11.16 28.33
CA THR A 122 43.18 -11.92 27.36
C THR A 122 42.27 -10.93 26.62
N VAL A 123 42.51 -10.73 25.32
CA VAL A 123 41.66 -9.88 24.48
C VAL A 123 40.29 -10.55 24.42
N ALA A 124 39.30 -9.96 25.11
CA ALA A 124 37.94 -10.50 25.14
C ALA A 124 37.45 -10.72 23.71
N ALA A 125 37.08 -11.97 23.39
CA ALA A 125 36.55 -12.34 22.09
C ALA A 125 35.39 -11.39 21.75
N LYS A 126 35.45 -10.76 20.56
CA LYS A 126 34.39 -9.89 20.05
C LYS A 126 33.05 -10.60 20.25
N ARG A 127 32.25 -10.12 21.22
CA ARG A 127 30.89 -10.60 21.40
C ARG A 127 30.21 -10.52 20.03
N PRO A 128 29.61 -11.62 19.53
CA PRO A 128 28.91 -11.57 18.27
C PRO A 128 27.84 -10.49 18.40
N ARG A 129 27.97 -9.42 17.61
CA ARG A 129 26.93 -8.41 17.44
C ARG A 129 25.75 -9.15 16.82
N SER A 130 24.89 -9.70 17.68
CA SER A 130 23.62 -10.27 17.24
C SER A 130 22.86 -9.19 16.48
N ALA A 131 22.11 -9.60 15.46
CA ALA A 131 21.30 -8.75 14.60
C ALA A 131 20.09 -8.17 15.38
N ARG A 132 20.36 -7.49 16.50
CA ARG A 132 19.37 -6.78 17.29
C ARG A 132 18.91 -5.55 16.52
N SER A 133 17.61 -5.28 16.58
CA SER A 133 17.02 -4.09 15.98
C SER A 133 17.67 -2.84 16.58
N ARG A 134 18.28 -2.00 15.74
CA ARG A 134 18.83 -0.70 16.17
C ARG A 134 17.76 0.29 16.62
N MET A 135 16.48 0.02 16.31
CA MET A 135 15.35 0.89 16.66
C MET A 135 14.82 0.65 18.07
N LEU A 136 15.14 -0.47 18.71
CA LEU A 136 14.67 -0.79 20.05
C LEU A 136 15.84 -0.85 21.03
N PRO A 137 15.70 -0.31 22.25
CA PRO A 137 16.74 -0.40 23.25
C PRO A 137 17.04 -1.88 23.58
N PRO A 138 18.31 -2.24 23.87
CA PRO A 138 18.65 -3.56 24.37
C PRO A 138 17.87 -3.84 25.65
N THR A 139 17.23 -5.02 25.75
CA THR A 139 16.45 -5.42 26.93
C THR A 139 17.28 -5.59 28.19
N ASP A 140 18.59 -5.75 28.03
CA ASP A 140 19.59 -5.90 29.08
C ASP A 140 20.32 -4.60 29.44
N ALA A 141 20.04 -3.49 28.74
CA ALA A 141 20.68 -2.22 29.03
C ALA A 141 20.09 -1.61 30.31
N ALA A 142 20.96 -1.25 31.26
CA ALA A 142 20.54 -0.58 32.49
C ALA A 142 20.14 0.87 32.23
N ASN A 143 20.92 1.58 31.41
CA ASN A 143 20.69 2.97 31.04
C ASN A 143 20.86 3.14 29.52
N PRO A 144 19.89 2.65 28.70
CA PRO A 144 19.97 2.72 27.26
C PRO A 144 19.94 4.18 26.78
N THR A 145 21.04 4.63 26.18
CA THR A 145 21.17 5.92 25.50
C THR A 145 21.19 5.71 23.99
N LEU A 146 20.35 6.44 23.26
CA LEU A 146 20.34 6.40 21.80
C LEU A 146 21.31 7.46 21.25
N VAL A 147 22.31 7.02 20.50
CA VAL A 147 23.23 7.87 19.75
C VAL A 147 22.71 8.00 18.32
N LEU A 148 22.46 9.24 17.90
CA LEU A 148 22.01 9.59 16.56
C LEU A 148 23.15 10.25 15.79
N ALA A 149 23.62 9.60 14.73
CA ALA A 149 24.52 10.24 13.76
C ALA A 149 23.69 11.16 12.85
N THR A 150 24.07 12.44 12.77
CA THR A 150 23.32 13.45 12.01
C THR A 150 24.14 14.02 10.87
N TYR A 151 23.54 14.12 9.70
CA TYR A 151 24.12 14.69 8.49
C TYR A 151 23.39 15.96 8.11
N ALA A 152 24.14 17.06 8.06
CA ALA A 152 23.64 18.35 7.59
C ALA A 152 24.10 18.61 6.16
N THR A 153 23.30 19.37 5.42
CA THR A 153 23.57 19.73 4.02
C THR A 153 24.82 20.60 3.88
N ALA A 154 25.04 21.57 4.77
CA ALA A 154 26.16 22.51 4.68
C ALA A 154 27.57 21.83 4.73
N PRO A 155 27.85 20.87 5.63
CA PRO A 155 29.07 20.05 5.54
C PRO A 155 29.26 19.34 4.20
N LEU A 156 28.19 18.76 3.63
CA LEU A 156 28.25 18.07 2.34
C LEU A 156 28.57 19.05 1.20
N CYS A 157 27.87 20.18 1.14
CA CYS A 157 28.13 21.27 0.20
C CYS A 157 29.60 21.72 0.23
N ARG A 158 30.16 21.93 1.43
CA ARG A 158 31.58 22.29 1.59
C ARG A 158 32.52 21.21 1.06
N ARG A 159 32.22 19.93 1.32
CA ARG A 159 33.04 18.80 0.84
C ARG A 159 33.01 18.65 -0.67
N LEU A 160 31.87 18.93 -1.29
CA LEU A 160 31.65 18.82 -2.73
C LEU A 160 31.96 20.11 -3.50
N ARG A 161 32.15 21.24 -2.78
CA ARG A 161 32.32 22.59 -3.35
C ARG A 161 31.15 22.98 -4.25
N LEU A 162 29.94 22.67 -3.78
CA LEU A 162 28.67 23.00 -4.43
C LEU A 162 27.79 23.78 -3.46
N ASP A 163 26.90 24.61 -3.99
CA ASP A 163 25.87 25.24 -3.19
C ASP A 163 24.70 24.28 -2.96
N ALA A 164 23.95 24.49 -1.88
CA ALA A 164 22.81 23.65 -1.52
C ALA A 164 21.81 23.45 -2.68
N PRO A 165 21.41 24.49 -3.45
CA PRO A 165 20.46 24.31 -4.56
C PRO A 165 20.97 23.43 -5.72
N MET A 166 22.27 23.11 -5.77
CA MET A 166 22.84 22.22 -6.79
C MET A 166 22.77 20.74 -6.41
N LEU A 167 22.46 20.40 -5.16
CA LEU A 167 22.43 19.00 -4.71
C LEU A 167 21.33 18.16 -5.38
N PRO A 168 20.11 18.66 -5.66
CA PRO A 168 19.15 17.96 -6.50
C PRO A 168 19.72 17.56 -7.86
N LEU A 169 20.36 18.50 -8.56
CA LEU A 169 20.96 18.25 -9.88
C LEU A 169 22.14 17.26 -9.79
N LEU A 170 22.95 17.36 -8.74
CA LEU A 170 23.99 16.38 -8.44
C LEU A 170 23.39 14.97 -8.32
N SER A 171 22.31 14.81 -7.55
CA SER A 171 21.63 13.52 -7.35
C SER A 171 21.16 12.93 -8.68
N SER A 172 20.43 13.72 -9.48
CA SER A 172 19.90 13.28 -10.78
C SER A 172 20.99 12.89 -11.78
N LEU A 173 22.10 13.63 -11.81
CA LEU A 173 23.24 13.32 -12.67
C LEU A 173 24.04 12.10 -12.20
N VAL A 174 24.11 11.83 -10.89
CA VAL A 174 24.74 10.60 -10.35
C VAL A 174 23.88 9.37 -10.62
N GLY A 175 22.56 9.57 -10.63
CA GLY A 175 21.51 8.57 -10.78
C GLY A 175 20.72 8.40 -9.48
N ASN A 176 19.43 8.71 -9.54
CA ASN A 176 18.45 8.46 -8.48
C ASN A 176 17.29 7.59 -9.03
N ASP A 177 16.25 7.39 -8.24
CA ASP A 177 15.09 6.55 -8.60
C ASP A 177 14.28 7.10 -9.79
N TYR A 178 14.47 8.38 -10.13
CA TYR A 178 13.81 9.06 -11.23
C TYR A 178 14.67 9.15 -12.50
N THR A 179 15.99 8.93 -12.38
CA THR A 179 16.89 8.90 -13.53
C THR A 179 16.75 7.56 -14.26
N PRO A 180 16.57 7.54 -15.60
CA PRO A 180 16.43 6.28 -16.33
C PRO A 180 17.68 5.41 -16.18
N GLN A 181 17.50 4.09 -16.02
CA GLN A 181 18.59 3.16 -15.71
C GLN A 181 19.74 3.20 -16.73
N TRP A 182 19.44 3.45 -18.01
CA TRP A 182 20.44 3.53 -19.06
C TRP A 182 21.39 4.74 -18.91
N ALA A 183 20.98 5.80 -18.21
CA ALA A 183 21.80 6.98 -17.97
C ALA A 183 23.07 6.63 -17.19
N GLY A 184 22.97 5.72 -16.21
CA GLY A 184 24.10 5.27 -15.42
C GLY A 184 25.20 4.62 -16.28
N GLU A 185 24.81 3.80 -17.25
CA GLU A 185 25.73 3.18 -18.21
C GLU A 185 26.29 4.19 -19.23
N ALA A 186 25.48 5.18 -19.62
CA ALA A 186 25.92 6.23 -20.56
C ALA A 186 26.95 7.18 -19.95
N LEU A 187 26.75 7.60 -18.70
CA LEU A 187 27.60 8.58 -18.00
C LEU A 187 28.79 7.92 -17.26
N PHE A 188 28.58 6.73 -16.67
CA PHE A 188 29.53 6.13 -15.72
C PHE A 188 29.74 4.62 -15.89
N PRO A 189 30.12 4.15 -17.09
CA PRO A 189 30.35 2.73 -17.31
C PRO A 189 31.42 2.23 -16.32
N ARG A 190 31.05 1.24 -15.50
CA ARG A 190 31.93 0.57 -14.52
C ARG A 190 32.52 1.47 -13.42
N MET A 191 31.96 2.67 -13.19
CA MET A 191 32.42 3.55 -12.11
C MET A 191 31.75 3.21 -10.78
N ARG A 192 32.49 3.24 -9.67
CA ARG A 192 31.92 3.04 -8.32
C ARG A 192 31.08 4.26 -7.91
N PRO A 193 30.01 4.10 -7.13
CA PRO A 193 29.12 5.21 -6.75
C PRO A 193 29.84 6.42 -6.13
N GLY A 194 30.79 6.20 -5.23
CA GLY A 194 31.56 7.30 -4.62
C GLY A 194 32.38 8.12 -5.64
N ASP A 195 32.97 7.45 -6.62
CA ASP A 195 33.75 8.11 -7.67
C ASP A 195 32.83 8.93 -8.62
N ARG A 196 31.58 8.47 -8.82
CA ARG A 196 30.56 9.21 -9.60
C ARG A 196 30.23 10.54 -8.93
N ILE A 197 29.95 10.53 -7.63
CA ILE A 197 29.60 11.73 -6.85
C ILE A 197 30.69 12.79 -6.98
N GLU A 198 31.96 12.40 -6.76
CA GLU A 198 33.08 13.35 -6.86
C GLU A 198 33.28 13.88 -8.27
N ARG A 199 33.09 13.04 -9.30
CA ARG A 199 33.20 13.44 -10.72
C ARG A 199 32.11 14.43 -11.10
N VAL A 200 30.85 14.15 -10.77
CA VAL A 200 29.72 15.04 -11.07
C VAL A 200 29.88 16.36 -10.34
N ALA A 201 30.22 16.34 -9.05
CA ALA A 201 30.43 17.55 -8.26
C ALA A 201 31.53 18.45 -8.86
N ARG A 202 32.64 17.85 -9.31
CA ARG A 202 33.71 18.59 -9.99
C ARG A 202 33.20 19.24 -11.28
N VAL A 203 32.53 18.48 -12.15
CA VAL A 203 31.99 19.00 -13.41
C VAL A 203 31.02 20.16 -13.18
N LEU A 204 30.10 20.03 -12.22
CA LEU A 204 29.15 21.08 -11.87
C LEU A 204 29.85 22.33 -11.34
N SER A 205 30.85 22.18 -10.47
CA SER A 205 31.61 23.31 -9.91
C SER A 205 32.37 24.11 -10.98
N GLU A 206 32.87 23.44 -12.01
CA GLU A 206 33.61 24.07 -13.11
C GLU A 206 32.71 24.74 -14.15
N LEU A 207 31.51 24.19 -14.39
CA LEU A 207 30.56 24.73 -15.36
C LEU A 207 29.79 25.94 -14.81
N ARG A 208 29.49 25.96 -13.50
CA ARG A 208 28.68 26.98 -12.84
C ARG A 208 28.97 28.44 -13.23
N PRO A 209 30.22 28.94 -13.26
CA PRO A 209 30.47 30.36 -13.56
C PRO A 209 30.18 30.77 -15.01
N ASN A 210 29.98 29.82 -15.93
CA ASN A 210 30.02 30.07 -17.38
C ASN A 210 28.69 29.78 -18.10
N VAL A 211 27.56 29.82 -17.39
CA VAL A 211 26.27 29.38 -17.93
C VAL A 211 25.17 30.40 -17.66
N SER A 212 24.32 30.60 -18.66
CA SER A 212 23.24 31.61 -18.63
C SER A 212 21.89 31.05 -18.15
N SER A 213 21.65 29.73 -18.27
CA SER A 213 20.40 29.07 -17.90
C SER A 213 20.60 27.69 -17.25
N ALA A 214 19.60 27.22 -16.51
CA ALA A 214 19.63 25.89 -15.91
C ALA A 214 19.70 24.77 -16.97
N ASP A 215 18.90 24.85 -18.04
CA ASP A 215 18.92 23.90 -19.16
C ASP A 215 20.33 23.81 -19.80
N GLU A 216 20.97 24.95 -20.05
CA GLU A 216 22.32 24.98 -20.60
C GLU A 216 23.35 24.32 -19.66
N LEU A 217 23.16 24.47 -18.34
CA LEU A 217 24.04 23.87 -17.34
C LEU A 217 23.91 22.34 -17.39
N VAL A 218 22.68 21.83 -17.39
CA VAL A 218 22.41 20.39 -17.44
C VAL A 218 22.94 19.80 -18.74
N ARG A 219 22.62 20.40 -19.89
CA ARG A 219 23.09 19.93 -21.21
C ARG A 219 24.62 19.88 -21.29
N ARG A 220 25.31 20.91 -20.80
CA ARG A 220 26.79 20.93 -20.75
C ARG A 220 27.35 19.89 -19.79
N ALA A 221 26.71 19.69 -18.64
CA ALA A 221 27.12 18.68 -17.67
C ALA A 221 26.97 17.26 -18.25
N VAL A 222 25.83 16.95 -18.87
CA VAL A 222 25.55 15.67 -19.55
C VAL A 222 26.62 15.39 -20.61
N ARG A 223 26.88 16.33 -21.54
CA ARG A 223 27.92 16.17 -22.57
C ARG A 223 29.30 15.90 -21.99
N ARG A 224 29.65 16.57 -20.88
CA ARG A 224 30.96 16.45 -20.25
C ARG A 224 31.12 15.16 -19.43
N LEU A 225 30.03 14.64 -18.89
CA LEU A 225 30.01 13.40 -18.12
C LEU A 225 29.91 12.17 -19.03
N TRP A 226 29.36 12.31 -20.23
CA TRP A 226 29.19 11.25 -21.21
C TRP A 226 30.48 10.46 -21.43
N ALA A 227 30.40 9.13 -21.32
CA ALA A 227 31.59 8.29 -21.35
C ALA A 227 32.14 8.05 -22.75
N LYS A 228 31.28 8.09 -23.77
CA LYS A 228 31.68 7.92 -25.18
C LYS A 228 32.20 9.23 -25.77
N PRO A 229 33.26 9.20 -26.61
CA PRO A 229 33.86 10.40 -27.20
C PRO A 229 32.95 11.10 -28.22
N PHE A 230 32.03 10.35 -28.84
CA PHE A 230 31.02 10.87 -29.75
C PHE A 230 29.65 10.54 -29.18
N VAL A 231 28.80 11.56 -29.09
CA VAL A 231 27.43 11.44 -28.63
C VAL A 231 26.50 12.10 -29.63
N ASP A 232 25.37 11.45 -29.87
CA ASP A 232 24.29 12.00 -30.66
C ASP A 232 23.60 13.13 -29.89
N ASP A 233 23.35 14.27 -30.53
CA ASP A 233 22.70 15.42 -29.91
C ASP A 233 21.27 15.10 -29.46
N ALA A 234 20.59 14.18 -30.15
CA ALA A 234 19.26 13.70 -29.74
C ALA A 234 19.33 12.96 -28.40
N ALA A 235 20.28 12.04 -28.24
CA ALA A 235 20.48 11.30 -26.98
C ALA A 235 20.91 12.21 -25.82
N VAL A 236 21.68 13.27 -26.11
CA VAL A 236 22.00 14.30 -25.11
C VAL A 236 20.74 15.07 -24.69
N ALA A 237 19.89 15.46 -25.64
CA ALA A 237 18.65 16.17 -25.35
C ALA A 237 17.72 15.31 -24.49
N GLU A 238 17.49 14.06 -24.88
CA GLU A 238 16.68 13.09 -24.12
C GLU A 238 17.19 12.92 -22.68
N LEU A 239 18.50 12.74 -22.48
CA LEU A 239 19.06 12.63 -21.13
C LEU A 239 18.99 13.96 -20.36
N THR A 240 19.09 15.09 -21.04
CA THR A 240 18.97 16.41 -20.41
C THR A 240 17.57 16.59 -19.84
N ASP A 241 16.54 16.28 -20.63
CA ASP A 241 15.14 16.38 -20.20
C ASP A 241 14.86 15.41 -19.03
N ALA A 242 15.31 14.15 -19.14
CA ALA A 242 15.17 13.17 -18.06
C ALA A 242 15.88 13.61 -16.75
N VAL A 243 17.05 14.24 -16.84
CA VAL A 243 17.75 14.77 -15.66
C VAL A 243 17.03 15.98 -15.07
N ILE A 244 16.44 16.85 -15.89
CA ILE A 244 15.63 17.98 -15.42
C ILE A 244 14.41 17.45 -14.67
N ASP A 245 13.68 16.50 -15.25
CA ASP A 245 12.48 15.90 -14.65
C ASP A 245 12.81 15.21 -13.32
N ALA A 246 13.91 14.45 -13.27
CA ALA A 246 14.41 13.82 -12.04
C ALA A 246 14.82 14.86 -10.97
N THR A 247 15.38 16.00 -11.39
CA THR A 247 15.80 17.08 -10.47
C THR A 247 14.60 17.76 -9.82
N ILE A 248 13.50 17.94 -10.57
CA ILE A 248 12.27 18.58 -10.08
C ILE A 248 11.63 17.77 -8.94
N GLN A 249 11.85 16.46 -8.87
CA GLN A 249 11.31 15.60 -7.80
C GLN A 249 11.86 15.93 -6.41
N TYR A 250 13.00 16.61 -6.31
CA TYR A 250 13.60 17.05 -5.04
C TYR A 250 13.18 18.47 -4.63
N VAL A 251 12.28 19.11 -5.37
CA VAL A 251 11.70 20.39 -4.95
C VAL A 251 10.77 20.11 -3.77
N LEU A 252 11.07 20.70 -2.62
CA LEU A 252 10.20 20.58 -1.45
C LEU A 252 8.80 21.09 -1.80
N PRO A 253 7.74 20.38 -1.36
CA PRO A 253 6.39 20.80 -1.63
C PRO A 253 6.18 22.22 -1.10
N PRO A 254 5.57 23.12 -1.89
CA PRO A 254 5.29 24.46 -1.41
C PRO A 254 4.32 24.39 -0.22
N PRO A 255 4.39 25.34 0.73
CA PRO A 255 3.46 25.39 1.86
C PRO A 255 1.98 25.61 1.43
N ASP A 256 1.73 25.98 0.16
CA ASP A 256 0.42 26.41 -0.36
C ASP A 256 -0.20 25.42 -1.38
N CYS A 257 -0.30 24.13 -1.07
CA CYS A 257 -0.69 23.08 -2.03
C CYS A 257 -2.22 22.81 -2.18
N CYS A 258 -3.09 23.34 -1.30
CA CYS A 258 -4.47 22.85 -1.16
C CYS A 258 -5.50 23.38 -2.17
N ALA A 259 -5.18 24.40 -2.99
CA ALA A 259 -6.14 24.95 -3.96
C ALA A 259 -6.43 24.01 -5.15
N GLN A 260 -5.53 23.06 -5.43
CA GLN A 260 -5.70 22.06 -6.49
C GLN A 260 -6.22 20.72 -5.95
N PHE A 261 -6.03 20.44 -4.66
CA PHE A 261 -6.39 19.17 -4.06
C PHE A 261 -6.94 19.34 -2.62
N PRO A 262 -8.22 19.00 -2.37
CA PRO A 262 -8.83 19.03 -1.03
C PRO A 262 -8.23 17.99 -0.06
N PHE A 263 -7.24 17.22 -0.50
CA PHE A 263 -6.64 16.06 0.15
C PHE A 263 -5.27 16.36 0.79
N CYS A 264 -4.80 17.62 0.79
CA CYS A 264 -3.42 18.04 1.10
C CYS A 264 -2.84 17.63 2.48
N GLY A 265 -3.63 17.12 3.43
CA GLY A 265 -3.14 16.75 4.77
C GLY A 265 -2.81 17.98 5.64
N GLU A 266 -3.00 17.83 6.94
CA GLU A 266 -2.91 18.89 7.97
C GLU A 266 -1.48 19.44 8.15
N LEU A 267 -1.06 20.37 7.29
CA LEU A 267 0.02 21.30 7.61
C LEU A 267 -0.63 22.56 8.22
N ASP A 268 -0.32 22.85 9.49
CA ASP A 268 -0.92 23.92 10.33
C ASP A 268 -0.76 25.33 9.74
N ALA A 269 0.00 25.48 8.66
CA ALA A 269 0.15 26.71 7.89
C ALA A 269 -1.11 27.10 7.08
N GLY A 270 -2.07 26.19 6.87
CA GLY A 270 -3.38 26.47 6.26
C GLY A 270 -3.32 27.29 4.96
N CYS A 271 -3.44 26.64 3.81
CA CYS A 271 -3.34 27.25 2.47
C CYS A 271 -3.99 28.64 2.34
N ARG A 272 -3.17 29.69 2.14
CA ARG A 272 -3.62 31.08 1.89
C ARG A 272 -3.32 31.49 0.46
N THR A 273 -4.09 30.99 -0.52
CA THR A 273 -4.07 31.52 -1.89
C THR A 273 -5.46 31.55 -2.53
N ALA A 274 -5.77 32.68 -3.16
CA ALA A 274 -7.11 33.13 -3.55
C ALA A 274 -7.51 32.82 -5.00
N THR A 275 -7.20 31.63 -5.53
CA THR A 275 -7.25 31.38 -6.98
C THR A 275 -8.19 30.27 -7.47
N ALA A 276 -9.14 29.81 -6.64
CA ALA A 276 -10.28 29.02 -7.12
C ALA A 276 -11.31 29.84 -7.94
N SER A 277 -11.10 31.16 -8.11
CA SER A 277 -12.04 32.04 -8.82
C SER A 277 -11.79 32.17 -10.34
N ARG A 278 -10.83 31.43 -10.93
CA ARG A 278 -10.44 31.60 -12.35
C ARG A 278 -10.64 30.39 -13.28
N ALA A 279 -11.00 29.22 -12.77
CA ALA A 279 -11.24 28.02 -13.61
C ALA A 279 -12.71 27.80 -14.01
N THR A 280 -13.65 28.61 -13.49
CA THR A 280 -15.07 28.63 -13.91
C THR A 280 -15.37 29.67 -15.00
N SER A 281 -14.38 30.44 -15.47
CA SER A 281 -14.59 31.54 -16.43
C SER A 281 -14.37 31.17 -17.90
N ALA A 282 -14.31 29.89 -18.26
CA ALA A 282 -14.30 29.45 -19.68
C ALA A 282 -15.68 29.04 -20.20
N ALA A 283 -16.76 29.32 -19.46
CA ALA A 283 -18.09 29.43 -20.05
C ALA A 283 -18.25 30.86 -20.61
N PRO A 284 -18.73 31.05 -21.85
CA PRO A 284 -18.90 32.38 -22.43
C PRO A 284 -19.80 33.23 -21.51
N SER A 285 -19.24 34.32 -21.04
CA SER A 285 -19.86 35.34 -20.19
C SER A 285 -21.19 35.81 -20.81
N ARG A 286 -22.30 35.26 -20.29
CA ARG A 286 -23.61 35.89 -20.41
C ARG A 286 -23.72 36.87 -19.25
N ALA A 287 -23.81 38.15 -19.59
CA ALA A 287 -23.86 39.25 -18.64
C ALA A 287 -24.89 39.00 -17.52
N PRO A 288 -24.58 39.35 -16.26
CA PRO A 288 -25.46 39.12 -15.13
C PRO A 288 -26.70 40.00 -15.27
N THR A 289 -27.87 39.37 -15.36
CA THR A 289 -29.15 40.07 -15.19
C THR A 289 -29.32 40.39 -13.71
N PRO A 290 -29.50 41.67 -13.33
CA PRO A 290 -29.70 42.04 -11.93
C PRO A 290 -31.13 41.66 -11.53
N GLY A 291 -31.30 40.52 -10.85
CA GLY A 291 -32.61 40.14 -10.29
C GLY A 291 -32.84 38.66 -9.97
N GLY A 292 -31.94 37.75 -10.34
CA GLY A 292 -32.13 36.32 -10.06
C GLY A 292 -31.52 35.91 -8.72
N SER A 293 -32.34 35.40 -7.78
CA SER A 293 -31.86 34.82 -6.53
C SER A 293 -30.88 33.68 -6.81
N THR A 294 -29.61 33.88 -6.47
CA THR A 294 -28.53 32.90 -6.60
C THR A 294 -28.71 31.79 -5.56
N SER A 295 -29.44 30.74 -5.93
CA SER A 295 -29.66 29.55 -5.11
C SER A 295 -28.47 28.58 -5.16
N GLY A 296 -27.55 28.69 -4.20
CA GLY A 296 -27.01 27.61 -3.34
C GLY A 296 -26.44 26.28 -3.88
N HIS A 297 -26.34 26.02 -5.19
CA HIS A 297 -26.12 24.64 -5.68
C HIS A 297 -24.66 24.18 -5.82
N CYS A 298 -23.67 24.96 -5.38
CA CYS A 298 -22.25 24.53 -5.36
C CYS A 298 -21.84 23.77 -4.08
N GLY A 299 -22.75 23.57 -3.11
CA GLY A 299 -22.40 23.05 -1.78
C GLY A 299 -22.25 21.53 -1.67
N GLN A 300 -23.08 20.73 -2.34
CA GLN A 300 -23.17 19.29 -2.04
C GLN A 300 -21.97 18.45 -2.51
N HIS A 301 -21.36 18.79 -3.67
CA HIS A 301 -20.10 18.16 -4.08
C HIS A 301 -18.94 18.52 -3.13
N SER A 302 -19.04 19.65 -2.43
CA SER A 302 -18.06 20.02 -1.41
C SER A 302 -18.13 19.05 -0.22
N ASP A 303 -19.33 18.67 0.24
CA ASP A 303 -19.49 17.85 1.45
C ASP A 303 -18.88 16.45 1.30
N ALA A 304 -19.08 15.79 0.14
CA ALA A 304 -18.53 14.46 -0.09
C ALA A 304 -17.00 14.50 -0.18
N VAL A 305 -16.47 15.48 -0.91
CA VAL A 305 -15.04 15.75 -1.03
C VAL A 305 -14.41 16.02 0.34
N VAL A 306 -15.05 16.85 1.17
CA VAL A 306 -14.62 17.14 2.55
C VAL A 306 -14.61 15.86 3.39
N ALA A 307 -15.60 14.99 3.24
CA ALA A 307 -15.68 13.73 3.96
C ALA A 307 -14.57 12.74 3.56
N TYR A 308 -14.23 12.63 2.27
CA TYR A 308 -13.06 11.84 1.84
C TYR A 308 -11.76 12.46 2.32
N ALA A 309 -11.61 13.78 2.27
CA ALA A 309 -10.44 14.47 2.79
C ALA A 309 -10.25 14.20 4.29
N ALA A 310 -11.32 14.24 5.08
CA ALA A 310 -11.29 13.84 6.49
C ALA A 310 -10.89 12.37 6.66
N ALA A 311 -11.49 11.46 5.87
CA ALA A 311 -11.12 10.05 5.91
C ALA A 311 -9.66 9.79 5.53
N GLN A 312 -9.10 10.54 4.57
CA GLN A 312 -7.70 10.46 4.19
C GLN A 312 -6.77 10.89 5.31
N ARG A 313 -7.09 12.01 5.97
CA ARG A 313 -6.33 12.55 7.12
C ARG A 313 -6.28 11.57 8.28
N GLU A 314 -7.35 10.82 8.50
CA GLU A 314 -7.40 9.74 9.49
C GLU A 314 -6.70 8.44 9.03
N GLY A 315 -6.12 8.40 7.83
CA GLY A 315 -5.50 7.21 7.27
C GLY A 315 -6.47 6.10 6.86
N ARG A 316 -7.78 6.42 6.78
CA ARG A 316 -8.83 5.43 6.47
C ARG A 316 -8.90 5.06 4.99
N LEU A 317 -8.41 5.90 4.09
CA LEU A 317 -8.33 5.60 2.65
C LEU A 317 -7.03 4.85 2.32
N ASN A 318 -7.12 3.79 1.50
CA ASN A 318 -5.96 3.01 1.02
C ASN A 318 -5.48 3.50 -0.35
N SER A 319 -4.45 2.83 -0.89
CA SER A 319 -3.85 3.14 -2.18
C SER A 319 -4.84 3.13 -3.35
N LEU A 320 -5.89 2.29 -3.34
CA LEU A 320 -6.88 2.24 -4.42
C LEU A 320 -7.75 3.50 -4.42
N ALA A 321 -8.23 3.92 -3.24
CA ALA A 321 -8.95 5.18 -3.09
C ALA A 321 -8.03 6.37 -3.41
N SER A 322 -6.79 6.39 -2.93
CA SER A 322 -5.83 7.45 -3.25
C SER A 322 -5.50 7.54 -4.74
N ALA A 323 -5.37 6.42 -5.43
CA ALA A 323 -5.07 6.42 -6.85
C ALA A 323 -6.27 6.85 -7.70
N TYR A 324 -7.49 6.66 -7.19
CA TYR A 324 -8.69 7.28 -7.76
C TYR A 324 -8.71 8.80 -7.55
N LEU A 325 -8.33 9.27 -6.36
CA LEU A 325 -8.23 10.70 -6.03
C LEU A 325 -7.07 11.41 -6.77
N HIS A 326 -6.07 10.64 -7.22
CA HIS A 326 -4.85 11.12 -7.87
C HIS A 326 -4.52 10.28 -9.11
N PRO A 327 -5.34 10.36 -10.17
CA PRO A 327 -5.22 9.53 -11.37
C PRO A 327 -3.95 9.81 -12.19
N ASP A 328 -3.29 10.95 -11.98
CA ASP A 328 -2.01 11.34 -12.57
C ASP A 328 -0.81 10.51 -12.06
N ARG A 329 -1.02 9.58 -11.13
CA ARG A 329 0.02 8.83 -10.41
C ARG A 329 0.32 7.46 -11.00
N VAL A 330 1.16 7.42 -12.02
CA VAL A 330 1.56 6.18 -12.71
C VAL A 330 2.11 5.09 -11.77
N HIS A 331 2.82 5.44 -10.68
CA HIS A 331 3.32 4.42 -9.73
C HIS A 331 2.21 3.73 -8.92
N LEU A 332 1.11 4.45 -8.64
CA LEU A 332 -0.07 3.86 -8.00
C LEU A 332 -0.88 3.01 -8.98
N TRP A 333 -0.68 3.17 -10.29
CA TRP A 333 -1.38 2.37 -11.30
C TRP A 333 -0.99 0.90 -11.25
N SER A 334 0.22 0.58 -10.75
CA SER A 334 0.57 -0.80 -10.46
C SER A 334 -0.39 -1.41 -9.42
N ALA A 335 -0.90 -0.63 -8.47
CA ALA A 335 -1.87 -1.06 -7.46
C ALA A 335 -3.35 -0.90 -7.91
N LEU A 336 -3.61 -0.09 -8.95
CA LEU A 336 -4.92 0.02 -9.57
C LEU A 336 -5.12 -1.13 -10.56
N GLU A 337 -5.95 -2.08 -10.17
CA GLU A 337 -6.48 -3.01 -11.15
C GLU A 337 -7.50 -2.26 -12.01
N ASP A 338 -7.47 -2.49 -13.33
CA ASP A 338 -8.52 -1.97 -14.20
C ASP A 338 -9.88 -2.54 -13.72
N PRO A 339 -10.84 -1.67 -13.38
CA PRO A 339 -12.13 -2.08 -12.83
C PRO A 339 -13.00 -2.78 -13.87
N SER A 340 -12.72 -2.58 -15.17
CA SER A 340 -13.47 -3.14 -16.29
C SER A 340 -12.98 -4.53 -16.68
N THR A 341 -11.69 -4.80 -16.53
CA THR A 341 -11.14 -6.13 -16.78
C THR A 341 -11.37 -7.05 -15.59
N ALA A 342 -11.57 -8.33 -15.91
CA ALA A 342 -11.46 -9.38 -14.92
C ALA A 342 -10.07 -9.25 -14.27
N SER A 343 -10.04 -8.85 -12.99
CA SER A 343 -8.85 -8.99 -12.16
C SER A 343 -8.24 -10.37 -12.42
N CYS A 344 -6.93 -10.50 -12.34
CA CYS A 344 -6.29 -11.81 -12.27
C CYS A 344 -6.74 -12.62 -11.02
N ARG A 345 -7.55 -12.01 -10.13
CA ARG A 345 -8.28 -12.61 -8.99
C ARG A 345 -9.79 -12.82 -9.24
N ALA A 346 -10.33 -12.44 -10.40
CA ALA A 346 -11.75 -12.13 -10.58
C ALA A 346 -12.66 -13.35 -10.73
N SER A 347 -13.52 -13.52 -9.74
CA SER A 347 -14.91 -13.75 -10.08
C SER A 347 -15.57 -12.47 -10.60
N VAL A 348 -16.63 -12.66 -11.39
CA VAL A 348 -17.54 -11.59 -11.81
C VAL A 348 -18.03 -10.75 -10.62
N ALA A 349 -18.20 -11.37 -9.45
CA ALA A 349 -18.65 -10.69 -8.25
C ALA A 349 -17.58 -9.72 -7.68
N ALA A 350 -16.30 -10.11 -7.67
CA ALA A 350 -15.23 -9.22 -7.23
C ALA A 350 -15.08 -8.01 -8.18
N CYS A 351 -15.25 -8.25 -9.49
CA CYS A 351 -15.30 -7.18 -10.49
C CYS A 351 -16.43 -6.18 -10.20
N ARG A 352 -17.64 -6.68 -9.92
CA ARG A 352 -18.79 -5.83 -9.56
C ARG A 352 -18.55 -4.98 -8.32
N ALA A 353 -17.95 -5.53 -7.28
CA ALA A 353 -17.65 -4.80 -6.05
C ALA A 353 -16.64 -3.67 -6.29
N ARG A 354 -15.59 -3.93 -7.07
CA ARG A 354 -14.62 -2.90 -7.49
C ARG A 354 -15.30 -1.84 -8.35
N LEU A 355 -16.02 -2.23 -9.41
CA LEU A 355 -16.71 -1.28 -10.28
C LEU A 355 -17.66 -0.38 -9.48
N ALA A 356 -18.42 -0.94 -8.55
CA ALA A 356 -19.26 -0.16 -7.64
C ALA A 356 -18.46 0.83 -6.80
N ALA A 357 -17.32 0.42 -6.22
CA ALA A 357 -16.45 1.32 -5.47
C ALA A 357 -15.97 2.51 -6.33
N TYR A 358 -15.59 2.25 -7.58
CA TYR A 358 -15.17 3.29 -8.53
C TYR A 358 -16.33 4.21 -8.90
N THR A 359 -17.51 3.66 -9.22
CA THR A 359 -18.69 4.45 -9.56
C THR A 359 -19.12 5.35 -8.38
N ILE A 360 -19.07 4.84 -7.16
CA ILE A 360 -19.41 5.62 -5.95
C ILE A 360 -18.43 6.78 -5.76
N LEU A 361 -17.12 6.50 -5.89
CA LEU A 361 -16.09 7.53 -5.82
C LEU A 361 -16.26 8.57 -6.92
N ASP A 362 -16.43 8.13 -8.17
CA ASP A 362 -16.66 8.99 -9.35
C ASP A 362 -17.77 9.97 -9.13
N ALA A 363 -18.90 9.44 -8.68
CA ALA A 363 -20.09 10.21 -8.47
C ALA A 363 -19.93 11.15 -7.26
N ALA A 364 -19.10 10.82 -6.27
CA ALA A 364 -18.89 11.66 -5.11
C ALA A 364 -17.87 12.79 -5.34
N VAL A 365 -16.76 12.51 -6.02
CA VAL A 365 -15.66 13.49 -6.22
C VAL A 365 -15.65 14.16 -7.60
N GLY A 366 -16.55 13.77 -8.50
CA GLY A 366 -16.72 14.42 -9.80
C GLY A 366 -15.84 13.86 -10.91
N GLY A 367 -15.68 12.54 -10.95
CA GLY A 367 -15.06 11.84 -12.07
C GLY A 367 -13.60 11.44 -11.86
N LEU A 368 -13.19 10.30 -12.43
CA LEU A 368 -11.78 10.06 -12.77
C LEU A 368 -11.37 11.10 -13.81
N ARG A 369 -10.60 12.10 -13.39
CA ARG A 369 -9.88 12.96 -14.33
C ARG A 369 -8.62 12.23 -14.73
N PHE A 370 -8.74 11.20 -15.58
CA PHE A 370 -7.56 10.78 -16.32
C PHE A 370 -6.97 12.03 -16.96
N PRO A 371 -5.65 12.28 -16.83
CA PRO A 371 -5.01 13.23 -17.72
C PRO A 371 -5.49 12.87 -19.13
N PRO A 372 -6.00 13.84 -19.93
CA PRO A 372 -6.29 13.54 -21.32
C PRO A 372 -5.04 12.86 -21.88
N ALA A 373 -5.22 11.72 -22.55
CA ALA A 373 -4.10 11.00 -23.14
C ALA A 373 -3.27 12.03 -23.92
N SER A 374 -1.96 12.07 -23.66
CA SER A 374 -1.09 13.01 -24.36
C SER A 374 -1.21 12.77 -25.86
N ALA A 375 -0.93 13.79 -26.67
CA ALA A 375 -0.92 13.61 -28.13
C ALA A 375 0.01 12.45 -28.53
N GLU A 376 1.14 12.30 -27.83
CA GLU A 376 2.09 11.20 -27.98
C GLU A 376 1.47 9.83 -27.63
N MET A 377 0.76 9.70 -26.49
CA MET A 377 0.10 8.44 -26.13
C MET A 377 -1.02 8.07 -27.10
N LEU A 378 -1.76 9.06 -27.62
CA LEU A 378 -2.79 8.83 -28.63
C LEU A 378 -2.18 8.38 -29.95
N ASP A 379 -1.05 8.96 -30.34
CA ASP A 379 -0.30 8.57 -31.54
C ASP A 379 0.32 7.18 -31.37
N GLU A 380 0.88 6.83 -30.22
CA GLU A 380 1.36 5.48 -29.90
C GLU A 380 0.22 4.44 -29.97
N GLN A 381 -0.93 4.75 -29.35
CA GLN A 381 -2.09 3.87 -29.39
C GLN A 381 -2.62 3.68 -30.82
N LYS A 382 -2.57 4.73 -31.64
CA LYS A 382 -2.91 4.67 -33.06
C LYS A 382 -1.89 3.85 -33.85
N GLN A 383 -0.60 4.02 -33.58
CA GLN A 383 0.47 3.22 -34.20
C GLN A 383 0.34 1.74 -33.82
N ASP A 384 0.01 1.41 -32.58
CA ASP A 384 -0.26 0.04 -32.14
C ASP A 384 -1.50 -0.54 -32.83
N GLN A 385 -2.57 0.25 -32.98
CA GLN A 385 -3.77 -0.15 -33.73
C GLN A 385 -3.43 -0.41 -35.21
N GLU A 386 -2.67 0.48 -35.84
CA GLU A 386 -2.21 0.34 -37.23
C GLU A 386 -1.28 -0.86 -37.38
N ALA A 387 -0.36 -1.10 -36.44
CA ALA A 387 0.54 -2.25 -36.43
C ALA A 387 -0.20 -3.57 -36.25
N ASN A 388 -1.17 -3.63 -35.33
CA ASN A 388 -2.02 -4.81 -35.15
C ASN A 388 -2.83 -5.11 -36.41
N ALA A 389 -3.40 -4.09 -37.05
CA ALA A 389 -4.09 -4.22 -38.32
C ALA A 389 -3.15 -4.75 -39.43
N LEU A 390 -1.90 -4.25 -39.49
CA LEU A 390 -0.92 -4.69 -40.48
C LEU A 390 -0.47 -6.15 -40.29
N LEU A 391 -0.41 -6.60 -39.03
CA LEU A 391 -0.04 -7.97 -38.66
C LEU A 391 -1.16 -8.99 -38.92
N GLY A 392 -2.32 -8.55 -39.42
CA GLY A 392 -3.48 -9.42 -39.57
C GLY A 392 -3.97 -9.98 -38.22
N ILE A 393 -3.61 -9.31 -37.12
CA ILE A 393 -4.31 -9.47 -35.86
C ILE A 393 -5.63 -8.76 -36.10
N GLU A 394 -6.56 -9.47 -36.72
CA GLU A 394 -7.96 -9.06 -36.75
C GLU A 394 -8.31 -8.76 -35.30
N ALA A 395 -8.53 -7.48 -34.98
CA ALA A 395 -9.09 -7.10 -33.70
C ALA A 395 -10.32 -7.98 -33.59
N GLU A 396 -10.29 -8.99 -32.70
CA GLU A 396 -11.33 -10.02 -32.63
C GLU A 396 -12.65 -9.25 -32.65
N GLU A 397 -13.35 -9.27 -33.79
CA GLU A 397 -14.65 -8.64 -33.90
C GLU A 397 -15.43 -9.36 -32.82
N GLU A 398 -15.73 -8.66 -31.73
CA GLU A 398 -16.40 -9.21 -30.56
C GLU A 398 -17.70 -9.85 -31.05
N GLN A 399 -17.65 -11.15 -31.37
CA GLN A 399 -18.82 -11.94 -31.64
C GLN A 399 -19.66 -11.84 -30.38
N SER A 400 -20.86 -11.31 -30.56
CA SER A 400 -21.74 -10.75 -29.55
C SER A 400 -22.37 -11.80 -28.62
N GLU A 401 -21.62 -12.80 -28.17
CA GLU A 401 -21.98 -13.59 -26.99
C GLU A 401 -21.75 -12.75 -25.74
N GLU A 402 -22.73 -11.89 -25.43
CA GLU A 402 -23.13 -11.38 -24.09
C GLU A 402 -22.03 -11.20 -23.01
N ARG A 403 -20.81 -10.81 -23.40
CA ARG A 403 -19.80 -10.26 -22.51
C ARG A 403 -20.14 -8.80 -22.26
N PRO A 404 -20.10 -8.32 -21.00
CA PRO A 404 -20.34 -6.91 -20.71
C PRO A 404 -19.23 -6.08 -21.37
N ARG A 405 -19.62 -5.30 -22.38
CA ARG A 405 -18.74 -4.40 -23.15
C ARG A 405 -18.03 -3.39 -22.25
N VAL A 406 -16.81 -3.09 -22.65
CA VAL A 406 -15.86 -2.16 -22.04
C VAL A 406 -16.51 -0.81 -21.63
N VAL A 407 -16.02 -0.27 -20.52
CA VAL A 407 -16.59 0.82 -19.70
C VAL A 407 -16.85 2.16 -20.42
N THR A 408 -16.31 2.40 -21.62
CA THR A 408 -16.67 3.59 -22.40
C THR A 408 -18.11 3.56 -22.93
N GLU A 409 -18.69 2.37 -23.15
CA GLU A 409 -20.05 2.23 -23.69
C GLU A 409 -21.07 1.74 -22.65
N TYR A 410 -20.62 1.03 -21.60
CA TYR A 410 -21.46 0.67 -20.45
C TYR A 410 -21.88 1.91 -19.61
N LEU A 411 -21.13 3.01 -19.70
CA LEU A 411 -21.53 4.32 -19.18
C LEU A 411 -22.56 5.04 -20.09
N ARG A 412 -22.81 4.54 -21.31
CA ARG A 412 -23.65 5.17 -22.34
C ARG A 412 -25.04 4.53 -22.50
N GLN A 413 -25.26 3.29 -22.05
CA GLN A 413 -26.57 2.62 -22.13
C GLN A 413 -27.04 2.15 -20.74
N GLY A 414 -28.13 2.77 -20.26
CA GLY A 414 -28.60 2.74 -18.88
C GLY A 414 -29.04 1.37 -18.34
N GLY A 415 -28.93 1.23 -17.01
CA GLY A 415 -29.33 0.04 -16.27
C GLY A 415 -30.83 -0.25 -16.34
N GLY A 416 -31.18 -1.34 -17.04
CA GLY A 416 -32.49 -1.96 -17.04
C GLY A 416 -32.61 -3.12 -16.05
N ARG A 417 -33.79 -3.24 -15.46
CA ARG A 417 -34.29 -4.18 -14.45
C ARG A 417 -33.99 -5.67 -14.78
N ILE A 418 -33.36 -6.41 -13.85
CA ILE A 418 -33.10 -7.85 -13.98
C ILE A 418 -34.39 -8.65 -13.72
N VAL A 419 -34.89 -9.34 -14.75
CA VAL A 419 -35.84 -10.46 -14.62
C VAL A 419 -35.06 -11.76 -14.74
N VAL A 420 -35.14 -12.61 -13.72
CA VAL A 420 -34.54 -13.95 -13.71
C VAL A 420 -35.43 -14.89 -14.54
N ALA A 421 -34.91 -15.44 -15.63
CA ALA A 421 -35.56 -16.53 -16.36
C ALA A 421 -34.69 -17.81 -16.35
N ARG A 422 -35.36 -18.92 -16.06
CA ARG A 422 -34.83 -20.28 -15.95
C ARG A 422 -34.51 -20.89 -17.32
N ARG A 423 -33.50 -21.76 -17.29
CA ARG A 423 -33.02 -22.74 -18.28
C ARG A 423 -34.15 -23.56 -18.97
N ALA A 424 -34.13 -23.61 -20.31
CA ALA A 424 -34.63 -24.71 -21.13
C ALA A 424 -33.93 -24.75 -22.51
N VAL A 425 -33.97 -25.91 -23.15
CA VAL A 425 -33.12 -26.49 -24.20
C VAL A 425 -33.60 -26.15 -25.64
N LEU A 426 -32.65 -25.84 -26.57
CA LEU A 426 -32.52 -26.01 -28.07
C LEU A 426 -33.76 -26.32 -28.98
N PRO A 427 -33.77 -26.12 -30.35
CA PRO A 427 -32.84 -25.48 -31.31
C PRO A 427 -33.56 -24.61 -32.42
N PRO A 428 -33.14 -24.49 -33.72
CA PRO A 428 -32.90 -23.20 -34.40
C PRO A 428 -33.86 -22.86 -35.57
N GLN A 429 -33.88 -21.59 -36.00
CA GLN A 429 -34.33 -21.04 -37.31
C GLN A 429 -34.12 -19.51 -37.19
N GLY A 430 -33.40 -18.78 -38.05
CA GLY A 430 -33.38 -18.81 -39.51
C GLY A 430 -34.26 -17.65 -39.99
N GLU A 431 -33.65 -16.52 -40.40
CA GLU A 431 -34.09 -15.67 -41.52
C GLU A 431 -33.26 -14.38 -41.62
N ALA A 432 -32.84 -14.10 -42.84
CA ALA A 432 -32.16 -12.91 -43.29
C ALA A 432 -33.15 -11.75 -43.47
N VAL A 433 -32.73 -10.52 -43.16
CA VAL A 433 -33.34 -9.31 -43.70
C VAL A 433 -32.24 -8.33 -44.06
N ASP A 434 -32.33 -7.87 -45.30
CA ASP A 434 -31.50 -6.90 -46.01
C ASP A 434 -31.36 -5.56 -45.29
N GLY A 435 -30.25 -4.89 -45.61
CA GLY A 435 -29.88 -3.58 -45.11
C GLY A 435 -30.74 -2.45 -45.65
N ASP A 436 -30.65 -1.33 -44.94
CA ASP A 436 -30.86 -0.03 -45.55
C ASP A 436 -30.01 1.04 -44.83
N GLU A 437 -29.66 2.03 -45.64
CA GLU A 437 -28.69 3.11 -45.48
C GLU A 437 -28.88 3.95 -44.22
N LEU A 438 -27.77 4.41 -43.61
CA LEU A 438 -27.80 5.57 -42.72
C LEU A 438 -26.55 6.45 -42.89
N GLU A 439 -26.87 7.72 -43.04
CA GLU A 439 -26.08 8.86 -43.48
C GLU A 439 -24.96 9.27 -42.49
N ASN A 440 -23.96 9.94 -43.07
CA ASN A 440 -22.90 10.67 -42.38
C ASN A 440 -23.46 11.76 -41.46
N GLY A 441 -23.10 11.71 -40.17
CA GLY A 441 -23.36 12.75 -39.18
C GLY A 441 -22.15 12.99 -38.28
N ASP A 442 -21.64 14.22 -38.31
CA ASP A 442 -20.48 14.73 -37.55
C ASP A 442 -20.61 14.48 -36.03
N ALA A 443 -19.68 13.69 -35.48
CA ALA A 443 -19.58 13.39 -34.05
C ALA A 443 -18.54 14.29 -33.36
N ALA A 444 -18.94 15.51 -33.03
CA ALA A 444 -18.19 16.38 -32.12
C ALA A 444 -19.17 17.17 -31.24
N ASN A 445 -19.74 16.50 -30.23
CA ASN A 445 -20.34 17.03 -28.99
C ASN A 445 -21.23 15.94 -28.37
N GLY A 446 -20.78 15.26 -27.32
CA GLY A 446 -21.56 14.16 -26.74
C GLY A 446 -20.99 13.53 -25.49
N ALA A 447 -20.65 14.34 -24.50
CA ALA A 447 -20.51 13.90 -23.10
C ALA A 447 -21.52 14.67 -22.26
N GLU A 448 -22.82 14.36 -22.45
CA GLU A 448 -23.82 14.72 -21.45
C GLU A 448 -23.55 13.86 -20.22
N ALA A 449 -22.93 14.48 -19.21
CA ALA A 449 -22.79 13.90 -17.89
C ALA A 449 -24.15 13.34 -17.45
N ASN A 450 -24.16 12.05 -17.07
CA ASN A 450 -25.33 11.33 -16.59
C ASN A 450 -26.27 12.26 -15.81
N GLY A 451 -27.52 12.34 -16.27
CA GLY A 451 -28.59 13.13 -15.67
C GLY A 451 -28.94 12.64 -14.26
N ARG A 452 -28.00 12.81 -13.32
CA ARG A 452 -28.32 12.84 -11.90
C ARG A 452 -29.40 13.90 -11.75
N ARG A 453 -30.50 13.52 -11.13
CA ARG A 453 -31.48 14.49 -10.68
C ARG A 453 -30.71 15.44 -9.76
N ASN A 454 -30.58 16.69 -10.19
CA ASN A 454 -29.98 17.75 -9.39
C ASN A 454 -30.54 17.66 -7.96
N GLY A 455 -29.69 17.27 -6.98
CA GLY A 455 -30.06 17.16 -5.57
C GLY A 455 -30.02 15.77 -4.92
N GLU A 456 -29.67 14.69 -5.62
CA GLU A 456 -29.46 13.39 -4.95
C GLU A 456 -28.20 13.40 -4.06
N THR A 457 -28.36 12.97 -2.80
CA THR A 457 -27.24 12.85 -1.86
C THR A 457 -26.27 11.78 -2.34
N PRO A 458 -24.95 12.06 -2.45
CA PRO A 458 -23.96 11.06 -2.84
C PRO A 458 -24.05 9.80 -1.96
N GLU A 459 -23.89 8.61 -2.55
CA GLU A 459 -24.04 7.34 -1.82
C GLU A 459 -23.14 7.23 -0.58
N CYS A 460 -21.93 7.79 -0.65
CA CYS A 460 -20.98 7.83 0.47
C CYS A 460 -21.44 8.71 1.65
N LEU A 461 -22.44 9.58 1.44
CA LEU A 461 -23.03 10.47 2.44
C LEU A 461 -24.42 10.01 2.91
N LEU A 462 -24.95 8.91 2.36
CA LEU A 462 -26.22 8.33 2.85
C LEU A 462 -26.12 7.94 4.34
N PRO A 463 -27.26 7.78 5.03
CA PRO A 463 -27.27 7.26 6.40
C PRO A 463 -26.46 5.96 6.54
N LEU A 464 -25.75 5.79 7.66
CA LEU A 464 -24.83 4.66 7.85
C LEU A 464 -25.46 3.29 7.57
N ALA A 465 -26.73 3.09 7.98
CA ALA A 465 -27.44 1.84 7.75
C ALA A 465 -27.69 1.56 6.26
N GLU A 466 -27.94 2.59 5.45
CA GLU A 466 -28.12 2.47 4.00
C GLU A 466 -26.79 2.17 3.31
N ARG A 467 -25.72 2.86 3.71
CA ARG A 467 -24.36 2.58 3.22
C ARG A 467 -23.92 1.15 3.52
N GLN A 468 -24.24 0.63 4.71
CA GLN A 468 -23.98 -0.77 5.06
C GLN A 468 -24.75 -1.76 4.19
N ARG A 469 -26.01 -1.44 3.83
CA ARG A 469 -26.80 -2.27 2.91
C ARG A 469 -26.24 -2.23 1.49
N LEU A 470 -25.92 -1.06 0.96
CA LEU A 470 -25.25 -0.91 -0.36
C LEU A 470 -23.95 -1.70 -0.41
N TYR A 471 -23.14 -1.59 0.64
CA TYR A 471 -21.92 -2.35 0.81
C TYR A 471 -22.14 -3.87 0.71
N LEU A 472 -23.11 -4.41 1.46
CA LEU A 472 -23.44 -5.83 1.41
C LEU A 472 -24.05 -6.23 0.06
N HIS A 473 -24.85 -5.36 -0.55
CA HIS A 473 -25.51 -5.59 -1.84
C HIS A 473 -24.49 -5.81 -2.96
N HIS A 474 -23.53 -4.90 -3.10
CA HIS A 474 -22.50 -5.01 -4.14
C HIS A 474 -21.57 -6.22 -3.95
N LEU A 475 -21.44 -6.73 -2.73
CA LEU A 475 -20.69 -7.95 -2.42
C LEU A 475 -21.53 -9.24 -2.52
N GLY A 476 -22.82 -9.17 -2.87
CA GLY A 476 -23.71 -10.34 -2.92
C GLY A 476 -23.99 -10.95 -1.54
N ALA A 477 -23.97 -10.13 -0.50
CA ALA A 477 -24.07 -10.52 0.90
C ALA A 477 -25.22 -9.82 1.65
N ASP A 478 -26.11 -9.12 0.96
CA ASP A 478 -27.31 -8.48 1.55
C ASP A 478 -28.39 -9.52 1.85
N THR A 479 -28.20 -10.28 2.93
CA THR A 479 -29.19 -11.25 3.43
C THR A 479 -29.63 -10.88 4.85
N PRO A 480 -30.86 -11.25 5.27
CA PRO A 480 -31.32 -11.01 6.63
C PRO A 480 -30.40 -11.63 7.70
N ALA A 481 -29.83 -12.81 7.44
CA ALA A 481 -28.93 -13.46 8.38
C ALA A 481 -27.62 -12.69 8.59
N ILE A 482 -27.07 -12.08 7.53
CA ILE A 482 -25.86 -11.26 7.59
C ILE A 482 -26.14 -9.91 8.25
N LEU A 483 -27.25 -9.26 7.89
CA LEU A 483 -27.67 -8.01 8.53
C LEU A 483 -27.88 -8.17 10.04
N ALA A 484 -28.31 -9.35 10.50
CA ALA A 484 -28.46 -9.66 11.92
C ALA A 484 -27.12 -9.91 12.65
N LEU A 485 -25.99 -10.05 11.95
CA LEU A 485 -24.67 -10.14 12.56
C LEU A 485 -24.21 -8.77 13.07
N PRO A 486 -23.33 -8.72 14.08
CA PRO A 486 -22.63 -7.50 14.44
C PRO A 486 -21.95 -6.87 13.21
N PRO A 487 -22.07 -5.55 12.96
CA PRO A 487 -21.49 -4.90 11.78
C PRO A 487 -19.99 -5.16 11.59
N ARG A 488 -19.26 -5.40 12.68
CA ARG A 488 -17.84 -5.78 12.65
C ARG A 488 -17.49 -7.07 11.94
N LEU A 489 -18.48 -7.94 11.73
CA LEU A 489 -18.30 -9.19 11.00
C LEU A 489 -18.69 -9.05 9.53
N HIS A 490 -19.43 -8.00 9.14
CA HIS A 490 -19.92 -7.82 7.76
C HIS A 490 -18.79 -7.93 6.72
N PRO A 491 -17.60 -7.30 6.89
CA PRO A 491 -16.53 -7.41 5.90
C PRO A 491 -16.02 -8.84 5.70
N LEU A 492 -15.78 -9.55 6.81
CA LEU A 492 -15.32 -10.94 6.77
C LEU A 492 -16.37 -11.86 6.11
N VAL A 493 -17.62 -11.75 6.54
CA VAL A 493 -18.70 -12.66 6.08
C VAL A 493 -19.02 -12.39 4.60
N ALA A 494 -19.02 -11.12 4.19
CA ALA A 494 -19.21 -10.72 2.79
C ALA A 494 -18.04 -11.15 1.90
N ALA A 495 -16.79 -10.99 2.35
CA ALA A 495 -15.61 -11.46 1.61
C ALA A 495 -15.63 -12.98 1.41
N VAL A 496 -16.03 -13.75 2.43
CA VAL A 496 -16.15 -15.21 2.28
C VAL A 496 -17.30 -15.59 1.33
N ARG A 497 -18.43 -14.87 1.34
CA ARG A 497 -19.50 -15.10 0.34
C ARG A 497 -19.07 -14.74 -1.07
N LEU A 498 -18.30 -13.66 -1.23
CA LEU A 498 -17.68 -13.29 -2.49
C LEU A 498 -16.84 -14.45 -3.04
N LEU A 499 -16.08 -15.11 -2.17
CA LEU A 499 -15.30 -16.30 -2.51
C LEU A 499 -16.15 -17.52 -2.89
N LEU A 500 -17.30 -17.72 -2.25
CA LEU A 500 -18.23 -18.81 -2.59
C LEU A 500 -18.92 -18.58 -3.95
N SER A 501 -19.17 -17.32 -4.31
CA SER A 501 -19.79 -16.96 -5.59
C SER A 501 -18.88 -17.24 -6.80
N THR A 502 -17.59 -17.52 -6.58
CA THR A 502 -16.62 -17.77 -7.66
C THR A 502 -16.71 -19.18 -8.24
N GLY A 503 -17.51 -20.07 -7.64
CA GLY A 503 -17.67 -21.46 -8.11
C GLY A 503 -16.46 -22.36 -7.82
N GLY A 504 -15.56 -21.96 -6.91
CA GLY A 504 -14.45 -22.83 -6.49
C GLY A 504 -14.91 -24.04 -5.67
N ASP A 505 -14.10 -25.10 -5.66
CA ASP A 505 -14.30 -26.32 -4.84
C ASP A 505 -14.10 -26.05 -3.34
N TRP A 506 -14.92 -25.20 -2.74
CA TRP A 506 -14.88 -24.89 -1.32
C TRP A 506 -15.58 -25.98 -0.51
N THR A 507 -14.89 -26.50 0.49
CA THR A 507 -15.48 -27.40 1.48
C THR A 507 -16.03 -26.61 2.66
N ARG A 508 -17.08 -27.14 3.30
CA ARG A 508 -17.61 -26.56 4.54
C ARG A 508 -16.55 -26.41 5.63
N SER A 509 -15.64 -27.38 5.76
CA SER A 509 -14.54 -27.34 6.73
C SER A 509 -13.55 -26.22 6.47
N GLU A 510 -13.26 -25.89 5.22
CA GLU A 510 -12.38 -24.76 4.87
C GLU A 510 -13.03 -23.43 5.27
N ILE A 511 -14.33 -23.26 4.99
CA ILE A 511 -15.08 -22.05 5.37
C ILE A 511 -15.16 -21.90 6.90
N GLU A 512 -15.44 -23.00 7.60
CA GLU A 512 -15.46 -23.02 9.06
C GLU A 512 -14.09 -22.69 9.65
N ALA A 513 -13.00 -23.22 9.10
CA ALA A 513 -11.63 -22.94 9.51
C ALA A 513 -11.23 -21.47 9.24
N LEU A 514 -11.57 -20.93 8.07
CA LEU A 514 -11.33 -19.53 7.73
C LEU A 514 -12.01 -18.58 8.72
N LEU A 515 -13.32 -18.75 8.93
CA LEU A 515 -14.09 -17.91 9.84
C LEU A 515 -13.63 -18.07 11.30
N ARG A 516 -13.28 -19.30 11.73
CA ARG A 516 -12.73 -19.56 13.08
C ARG A 516 -11.39 -18.86 13.29
N GLY A 517 -10.50 -18.93 12.30
CA GLY A 517 -9.21 -18.24 12.34
C GLY A 517 -9.42 -16.74 12.46
N CYS A 518 -10.23 -16.17 11.56
CA CYS A 518 -10.43 -14.72 11.49
C CYS A 518 -11.11 -14.12 12.71
N ILE A 519 -12.14 -14.78 13.24
CA ILE A 519 -12.86 -14.32 14.43
C ILE A 519 -12.00 -14.46 15.69
N GLY A 520 -11.16 -15.50 15.76
CA GLY A 520 -10.23 -15.62 16.88
C GLY A 520 -9.08 -14.60 16.84
N SER A 521 -8.61 -14.21 15.65
CA SER A 521 -7.68 -13.08 15.49
C SER A 521 -8.33 -11.78 15.96
N LEU A 522 -9.58 -11.52 15.55
CA LEU A 522 -10.32 -10.34 15.99
C LEU A 522 -10.51 -10.31 17.50
N ALA A 523 -10.86 -11.44 18.11
CA ALA A 523 -11.03 -11.53 19.56
C ALA A 523 -9.71 -11.27 20.32
N ALA A 524 -8.56 -11.65 19.76
CA ALA A 524 -7.27 -11.35 20.35
C ALA A 524 -6.92 -9.85 20.24
N TRP A 525 -7.26 -9.22 19.12
CA TRP A 525 -7.14 -7.78 18.95
C TRP A 525 -8.02 -7.00 19.93
N ASP A 526 -9.26 -7.44 20.15
CA ASP A 526 -10.15 -6.84 21.14
C ASP A 526 -9.53 -6.96 22.55
N ALA A 527 -9.08 -8.16 22.93
CA ALA A 527 -8.44 -8.38 24.24
C ALA A 527 -7.18 -7.53 24.45
N ALA A 528 -6.37 -7.33 23.40
CA ALA A 528 -5.19 -6.47 23.46
C ALA A 528 -5.54 -5.00 23.70
N LYS A 529 -6.67 -4.52 23.16
CA LYS A 529 -7.16 -3.16 23.41
C LYS A 529 -7.66 -2.98 24.83
N ASP A 530 -8.42 -3.95 25.34
CA ASP A 530 -8.94 -3.89 26.72
C ASP A 530 -7.80 -3.85 27.75
N THR A 531 -6.74 -4.64 27.52
CA THR A 531 -5.55 -4.58 28.38
C THR A 531 -4.78 -3.25 28.34
N ALA A 532 -5.00 -2.44 27.30
CA ALA A 532 -4.36 -1.13 27.19
C ALA A 532 -5.15 -0.05 27.94
N THR A 533 -6.48 -0.09 27.93
CA THR A 533 -7.35 0.94 28.54
C THR A 533 -7.35 0.88 30.07
N ASP A 534 -7.22 -0.29 30.67
CA ASP A 534 -7.28 -0.46 32.13
C ASP A 534 -6.09 0.14 32.89
N THR A 535 -5.10 0.71 32.19
CA THR A 535 -3.84 1.17 32.79
C THR A 535 -3.54 2.67 32.64
N GLU A 536 -4.46 3.45 32.06
CA GLU A 536 -4.34 4.90 31.98
C GLU A 536 -5.36 5.53 32.96
N PRO A 537 -4.95 6.22 34.03
CA PRO A 537 -5.87 7.00 34.84
C PRO A 537 -6.39 8.18 34.01
N GLU A 538 -7.69 8.14 33.68
CA GLU A 538 -8.45 9.07 32.83
C GLU A 538 -8.43 10.57 33.25
N SER A 539 -7.64 10.94 34.26
CA SER A 539 -7.72 12.25 34.93
C SER A 539 -6.71 13.31 34.44
N ALA A 540 -5.76 13.00 33.55
CA ALA A 540 -4.63 13.91 33.30
C ALA A 540 -4.75 14.82 32.04
N TYR A 541 -5.72 14.60 31.14
CA TYR A 541 -5.71 15.25 29.82
C TYR A 541 -6.84 16.29 29.57
N ALA A 542 -7.62 16.67 30.59
CA ALA A 542 -8.80 17.54 30.40
C ALA A 542 -8.53 19.06 30.35
N THR A 543 -7.26 19.53 30.36
CA THR A 543 -6.94 20.97 30.28
C THR A 543 -5.98 21.26 29.12
N ALA A 544 -6.50 21.21 27.89
CA ALA A 544 -5.74 21.37 26.64
C ALA A 544 -5.69 22.80 26.08
N ASN A 545 -5.48 23.82 26.93
CA ASN A 545 -5.31 25.21 26.50
C ASN A 545 -4.00 25.87 26.99
N GLU A 546 -3.08 25.10 27.58
CA GLU A 546 -1.76 25.61 27.96
C GLU A 546 -0.69 25.04 27.02
N GLU A 547 0.21 25.91 26.56
CA GLU A 547 1.34 25.53 25.70
C GLU A 547 2.11 24.35 26.31
N PRO A 548 2.44 23.31 25.53
CA PRO A 548 3.05 22.11 26.07
C PRO A 548 4.46 22.41 26.58
N GLU A 549 4.63 22.38 27.91
CA GLU A 549 5.92 22.26 28.58
C GLU A 549 6.69 21.06 27.99
N PRO A 550 7.95 21.22 27.54
CA PRO A 550 8.69 20.24 26.75
C PRO A 550 9.19 19.00 27.54
N SER A 551 8.54 18.63 28.65
CA SER A 551 9.01 17.55 29.55
C SER A 551 7.92 16.60 30.04
N SER A 552 6.83 16.42 29.28
CA SER A 552 5.82 15.41 29.63
C SER A 552 6.46 14.02 29.74
N PRO A 553 6.26 13.29 30.86
CA PRO A 553 6.75 11.92 31.00
C PRO A 553 6.14 11.02 29.92
N LEU A 554 6.92 10.02 29.50
CA LEU A 554 6.48 8.99 28.55
C LEU A 554 5.18 8.34 29.05
N SER A 555 4.28 7.98 28.15
CA SER A 555 3.05 7.30 28.58
C SER A 555 3.41 5.99 29.32
N PRO A 556 2.67 5.62 30.39
CA PRO A 556 2.86 4.35 31.12
C PRO A 556 2.87 3.12 30.18
N ARG A 557 2.19 3.24 29.04
CA ARG A 557 2.22 2.26 27.96
C ARG A 557 3.58 2.14 27.28
N LEU A 558 4.23 3.24 26.92
CA LEU A 558 5.56 3.21 26.32
C LEU A 558 6.59 2.69 27.34
N GLU A 559 6.46 3.07 28.60
CA GLU A 559 7.29 2.55 29.69
C GLU A 559 7.16 1.02 29.82
N ARG A 560 5.95 0.43 29.71
CA ARG A 560 5.77 -1.03 29.76
C ARG A 560 6.34 -1.76 28.54
N ILE A 561 6.24 -1.14 27.35
CA ILE A 561 6.87 -1.66 26.12
C ILE A 561 8.39 -1.62 26.26
N MET A 562 8.94 -0.51 26.76
CA MET A 562 10.38 -0.32 26.97
C MET A 562 10.91 -1.15 28.15
N SER A 563 10.10 -1.43 29.17
CA SER A 563 10.49 -2.24 30.34
C SER A 563 10.55 -3.74 30.04
N GLY A 564 10.35 -4.18 28.79
CA GLY A 564 10.46 -5.57 28.37
C GLY A 564 9.47 -6.54 29.03
N LYS A 565 8.43 -6.04 29.72
CA LYS A 565 7.42 -6.86 30.41
C LYS A 565 6.23 -7.24 29.52
N SER A 566 6.10 -6.61 28.36
CA SER A 566 5.23 -7.10 27.29
C SER A 566 5.81 -8.41 26.77
N GLN A 567 5.00 -9.47 26.68
CA GLN A 567 5.37 -10.82 26.21
C GLN A 567 6.58 -10.76 25.30
N THR A 568 7.76 -11.04 25.88
CA THR A 568 8.98 -11.14 25.11
C THR A 568 8.69 -12.16 24.04
N PHE A 569 8.75 -11.73 22.78
CA PHE A 569 8.84 -12.65 21.65
C PHE A 569 10.15 -13.39 21.90
N ASP A 570 10.07 -14.51 22.61
CA ASP A 570 11.22 -15.32 22.93
C ASP A 570 11.71 -15.85 21.58
N PRO A 571 12.86 -15.36 21.05
CA PRO A 571 13.31 -15.77 19.74
C PRO A 571 13.64 -17.28 19.69
N GLU A 572 13.85 -17.91 20.87
CA GLU A 572 14.01 -19.36 20.98
C GLU A 572 12.68 -20.12 20.82
N ILE A 573 11.54 -19.50 21.11
CA ILE A 573 10.21 -20.07 20.84
C ILE A 573 9.74 -19.56 19.47
N THR A 574 10.53 -19.86 18.44
CA THR A 574 9.99 -19.79 17.08
C THR A 574 8.95 -20.91 16.99
N PRO A 575 7.65 -20.61 16.84
CA PRO A 575 6.65 -21.66 16.71
C PRO A 575 7.05 -22.58 15.54
N PRO A 576 6.88 -23.91 15.67
CA PRO A 576 7.28 -24.85 14.64
C PRO A 576 6.69 -24.39 13.31
N ALA A 577 7.54 -24.29 12.29
CA ALA A 577 7.14 -23.78 10.98
C ALA A 577 5.94 -24.59 10.46
N VAL A 578 4.79 -23.94 10.34
CA VAL A 578 3.58 -24.56 9.80
C VAL A 578 3.84 -24.85 8.32
N GLU A 579 3.70 -26.12 7.92
CA GLU A 579 3.85 -26.51 6.52
C GLU A 579 2.78 -25.81 5.67
N LEU A 580 3.24 -24.97 4.74
CA LEU A 580 2.37 -24.23 3.84
C LEU A 580 1.96 -25.16 2.70
N THR A 581 0.75 -25.74 2.80
CA THR A 581 0.20 -26.52 1.68
C THR A 581 -0.21 -25.59 0.55
N SER A 582 -0.02 -26.02 -0.70
CA SER A 582 -0.42 -25.25 -1.89
C SER A 582 -1.92 -24.92 -1.91
N ARG A 583 -2.76 -25.68 -1.20
CA ARG A 583 -4.17 -25.36 -1.01
C ARG A 583 -4.37 -24.26 0.02
N ALA A 584 -3.84 -24.39 1.25
CA ALA A 584 -4.01 -23.37 2.29
C ALA A 584 -3.50 -22.00 1.83
N THR A 585 -2.32 -21.96 1.20
CA THR A 585 -1.76 -20.72 0.62
C THR A 585 -2.70 -20.08 -0.41
N ARG A 586 -3.30 -20.89 -1.30
CA ARG A 586 -4.28 -20.39 -2.28
C ARG A 586 -5.53 -19.81 -1.60
N LEU A 587 -6.04 -20.47 -0.56
CA LEU A 587 -7.22 -20.00 0.17
C LEU A 587 -6.95 -18.68 0.90
N VAL A 588 -5.79 -18.56 1.55
CA VAL A 588 -5.39 -17.33 2.25
C VAL A 588 -5.17 -16.19 1.26
N ALA A 589 -4.55 -16.45 0.11
CA ALA A 589 -4.40 -15.47 -0.95
C ALA A 589 -5.76 -15.00 -1.51
N ALA A 590 -6.69 -15.95 -1.74
CA ALA A 590 -8.04 -15.63 -2.21
C ALA A 590 -8.81 -14.79 -1.18
N LEU A 591 -8.80 -15.17 0.10
CA LEU A 591 -9.44 -14.40 1.17
C LEU A 591 -8.85 -13.00 1.28
N THR A 592 -7.53 -12.89 1.21
CA THR A 592 -6.83 -11.59 1.23
C THR A 592 -7.30 -10.70 0.08
N SER A 593 -7.43 -11.25 -1.13
CA SER A 593 -7.96 -10.49 -2.26
C SER A 593 -9.40 -10.03 -2.02
N ALA A 594 -10.29 -10.94 -1.60
CA ALA A 594 -11.69 -10.60 -1.36
C ALA A 594 -11.85 -9.54 -0.25
N LEU A 595 -10.99 -9.58 0.76
CA LEU A 595 -10.93 -8.56 1.82
C LEU A 595 -10.41 -7.21 1.30
N GLN A 596 -9.52 -7.18 0.30
CA GLN A 596 -9.09 -5.94 -0.35
C GLN A 596 -10.23 -5.30 -1.15
N ASP A 597 -10.99 -6.09 -1.92
CA ASP A 597 -12.15 -5.61 -2.68
C ASP A 597 -13.25 -5.08 -1.74
N SER A 598 -13.50 -5.83 -0.67
CA SER A 598 -14.36 -5.43 0.44
C SER A 598 -13.89 -4.11 1.07
N GLN A 599 -12.60 -3.96 1.37
CA GLN A 599 -12.06 -2.72 1.94
C GLN A 599 -12.21 -1.53 0.98
N ALA A 600 -11.94 -1.73 -0.31
CA ALA A 600 -12.08 -0.69 -1.33
C ALA A 600 -13.51 -0.14 -1.39
N LEU A 601 -14.51 -1.03 -1.42
CA LEU A 601 -15.91 -0.63 -1.40
C LEU A 601 -16.31 0.05 -0.08
N ALA A 602 -15.81 -0.44 1.05
CA ALA A 602 -16.05 0.20 2.34
C ALA A 602 -15.49 1.63 2.40
N GLN A 603 -14.33 1.86 1.79
CA GLN A 603 -13.72 3.19 1.70
C GLN A 603 -14.45 4.11 0.75
N ALA A 604 -14.87 3.60 -0.42
CA ALA A 604 -15.74 4.33 -1.34
C ALA A 604 -17.03 4.75 -0.64
N LEU A 605 -17.60 3.91 0.21
CA LEU A 605 -18.79 4.26 1.00
C LEU A 605 -18.49 5.02 2.29
N LEU A 606 -17.23 5.42 2.57
CA LEU A 606 -16.83 6.09 3.82
C LEU A 606 -17.31 5.38 5.10
N LEU A 607 -17.35 4.04 5.08
CA LEU A 607 -17.79 3.27 6.24
C LEU A 607 -16.77 3.39 7.39
N PRO A 608 -17.22 3.67 8.62
CA PRO A 608 -16.32 3.76 9.75
C PRO A 608 -15.72 2.39 10.11
N PRO A 609 -14.60 2.37 10.86
CA PRO A 609 -14.16 1.17 11.56
C PRO A 609 -15.36 0.53 12.27
N PRO A 610 -15.53 -0.79 12.17
CA PRO A 610 -14.55 -1.82 11.80
C PRO A 610 -14.44 -2.15 10.29
N HIS A 611 -15.21 -1.50 9.42
CA HIS A 611 -15.18 -1.79 7.98
C HIS A 611 -13.87 -1.35 7.30
N GLY A 612 -13.09 -0.49 7.97
CA GLY A 612 -11.97 0.23 7.36
C GLY A 612 -10.65 -0.54 7.21
N SER A 613 -10.40 -1.64 7.91
CA SER A 613 -9.11 -2.34 7.74
C SER A 613 -9.09 -3.83 8.07
N PRO A 614 -8.82 -4.70 7.08
CA PRO A 614 -8.80 -6.15 7.28
C PRO A 614 -7.69 -6.77 8.12
N HIS A 615 -6.69 -5.98 8.53
CA HIS A 615 -5.53 -6.50 9.28
C HIS A 615 -5.93 -7.21 10.58
N VAL A 616 -7.03 -6.81 11.22
CA VAL A 616 -7.50 -7.41 12.49
C VAL A 616 -7.99 -8.85 12.34
N TRP A 617 -8.33 -9.28 11.12
CA TRP A 617 -8.86 -10.63 10.88
C TRP A 617 -7.76 -11.63 10.51
N ILE A 618 -6.57 -11.19 10.08
CA ILE A 618 -5.58 -12.11 9.52
C ILE A 618 -4.43 -12.33 10.50
N ALA A 619 -4.38 -13.55 11.06
CA ALA A 619 -3.20 -14.10 11.71
C ALA A 619 -2.69 -15.28 10.88
N GLY A 620 -1.65 -15.04 10.07
CA GLY A 620 -1.19 -16.00 9.05
C GLY A 620 -0.90 -17.39 9.61
N ALA A 621 -0.20 -17.49 10.75
CA ALA A 621 0.11 -18.76 11.40
C ALA A 621 -1.16 -19.49 11.87
N ALA A 622 -2.07 -18.78 12.56
CA ALA A 622 -3.31 -19.37 13.07
C ALA A 622 -4.21 -19.87 11.92
N LEU A 623 -4.32 -19.08 10.85
CA LEU A 623 -5.16 -19.42 9.70
C LEU A 623 -4.64 -20.64 8.95
N HIS A 624 -3.32 -20.73 8.70
CA HIS A 624 -2.72 -21.90 8.05
C HIS A 624 -2.83 -23.16 8.92
N SER A 625 -2.62 -23.07 10.24
CA SER A 625 -2.81 -24.21 11.14
C SER A 625 -4.25 -24.73 11.06
N LEU A 626 -5.25 -23.85 11.15
CA LEU A 626 -6.66 -24.24 11.10
C LEU A 626 -7.06 -24.84 9.75
N LEU A 627 -6.56 -24.30 8.65
CA LEU A 627 -6.78 -24.85 7.31
C LEU A 627 -6.14 -26.23 7.13
N ASN A 628 -5.06 -26.52 7.85
CA ASN A 628 -4.42 -27.82 7.92
C ASN A 628 -5.05 -28.76 8.97
N GLY A 629 -6.16 -28.36 9.60
CA GLY A 629 -6.85 -29.15 10.63
C GLY A 629 -6.12 -29.21 11.98
N GLN A 630 -5.20 -28.28 12.22
CA GLN A 630 -4.45 -28.14 13.47
C GLN A 630 -4.97 -26.93 14.26
N ASP A 631 -4.86 -26.98 15.59
CA ASP A 631 -5.11 -25.79 16.39
C ASP A 631 -3.96 -24.77 16.22
N PRO A 632 -4.23 -23.46 16.30
CA PRO A 632 -3.20 -22.43 16.22
C PRO A 632 -2.08 -22.63 17.27
N PRO A 633 -0.81 -22.35 16.92
CA PRO A 633 0.29 -22.52 17.85
C PRO A 633 0.19 -21.55 19.04
N PRO A 634 0.68 -21.93 20.24
CA PRO A 634 0.85 -21.00 21.35
C PRO A 634 1.69 -19.81 20.88
N GLY A 635 1.21 -18.58 21.12
CA GLY A 635 1.91 -17.36 20.66
C GLY A 635 1.46 -16.82 19.31
N ALA A 636 0.52 -17.47 18.60
CA ALA A 636 -0.03 -16.92 17.35
C ALA A 636 -0.89 -15.65 17.53
N GLY A 637 -1.00 -15.11 18.75
CA GLY A 637 -1.91 -14.01 19.08
C GLY A 637 -3.36 -14.37 18.79
N TRP A 638 -3.75 -15.63 18.96
CA TRP A 638 -5.11 -16.12 18.70
C TRP A 638 -5.85 -16.36 20.02
N ALA A 639 -7.05 -15.80 20.15
CA ALA A 639 -7.87 -15.94 21.35
C ALA A 639 -9.21 -16.57 21.00
N TRP A 640 -9.64 -17.57 21.79
CA TRP A 640 -10.87 -18.30 21.52
C TRP A 640 -11.72 -18.45 22.78
N ASN A 641 -12.57 -17.47 23.00
CA ASN A 641 -13.50 -17.44 24.11
C ASN A 641 -14.92 -17.87 23.69
N ARG A 642 -15.83 -17.97 24.66
CA ARG A 642 -17.22 -18.38 24.42
C ARG A 642 -17.96 -17.42 23.47
N ALA A 643 -17.67 -16.11 23.57
CA ALA A 643 -18.28 -15.10 22.69
C ALA A 643 -17.83 -15.27 21.24
N ALA A 644 -16.53 -15.45 21.00
CA ALA A 644 -15.94 -15.72 19.68
C ALA A 644 -16.53 -17.00 19.08
N LYS A 645 -16.67 -18.07 19.87
CA LYS A 645 -17.32 -19.32 19.44
C LYS A 645 -18.77 -19.11 18.99
N ASN A 646 -19.54 -18.29 19.71
CA ASN A 646 -20.93 -17.97 19.35
C ASN A 646 -20.99 -17.12 18.07
N GLN A 647 -20.12 -16.11 17.96
CA GLN A 647 -20.00 -15.27 16.77
C GLN A 647 -19.63 -16.11 15.53
N TRP A 648 -18.69 -17.03 15.68
CA TRP A 648 -18.30 -17.97 14.62
C TRP A 648 -19.45 -18.84 14.13
N LYS A 649 -20.20 -19.49 15.04
CA LYS A 649 -21.36 -20.30 14.64
C LYS A 649 -22.40 -19.49 13.86
N ARG A 650 -22.68 -18.27 14.31
CA ARG A 650 -23.63 -17.36 13.63
C ARG A 650 -23.09 -16.92 12.27
N ALA A 651 -21.80 -16.57 12.19
CA ALA A 651 -21.15 -16.19 10.95
C ALA A 651 -21.16 -17.33 9.93
N VAL A 652 -20.82 -18.57 10.33
CA VAL A 652 -20.89 -19.75 9.45
C VAL A 652 -22.30 -19.96 8.92
N ALA A 653 -23.31 -19.90 9.79
CA ALA A 653 -24.71 -20.08 9.38
C ALA A 653 -25.15 -19.01 8.38
N ALA A 654 -24.80 -17.73 8.61
CA ALA A 654 -25.15 -16.63 7.73
C ALA A 654 -24.36 -16.66 6.40
N THR A 655 -23.07 -17.01 6.42
CA THR A 655 -22.25 -17.16 5.20
C THR A 655 -22.84 -18.21 4.28
N LEU A 656 -23.22 -19.37 4.83
CA LEU A 656 -23.68 -20.53 4.07
C LEU A 656 -25.17 -20.46 3.69
N GLU A 657 -25.89 -19.42 4.06
CA GLU A 657 -27.29 -19.22 3.68
C GLU A 657 -27.42 -19.19 2.14
N GLY A 658 -28.13 -20.17 1.58
CA GLY A 658 -28.33 -20.32 0.14
C GLY A 658 -27.22 -21.08 -0.61
N TYR A 659 -26.22 -21.62 0.09
CA TYR A 659 -25.15 -22.43 -0.50
C TYR A 659 -25.20 -23.87 0.01
N ASP A 660 -25.22 -24.83 -0.92
CA ASP A 660 -25.04 -26.25 -0.62
C ASP A 660 -23.59 -26.65 -0.91
N LEU A 661 -22.77 -26.73 0.14
CA LEU A 661 -21.37 -27.12 0.01
C LEU A 661 -21.22 -28.62 0.23
N PRO A 662 -20.35 -29.29 -0.55
CA PRO A 662 -20.08 -30.71 -0.33
C PRO A 662 -19.60 -30.91 1.11
N SER A 663 -20.25 -31.85 1.79
CA SER A 663 -19.75 -32.35 3.06
C SER A 663 -18.37 -32.93 2.81
N ALA A 664 -17.38 -32.56 3.65
CA ALA A 664 -16.04 -33.09 3.52
C ALA A 664 -16.11 -34.62 3.39
N PRO A 665 -15.39 -35.24 2.43
CA PRO A 665 -15.43 -36.68 2.25
C PRO A 665 -15.08 -37.30 3.60
N ALA A 666 -16.04 -38.04 4.17
CA ALA A 666 -15.91 -38.57 5.52
C ALA A 666 -14.55 -39.26 5.62
N GLU A 667 -13.62 -38.67 6.38
CA GLU A 667 -12.26 -39.17 6.49
C GLU A 667 -12.35 -40.65 6.81
N THR A 668 -12.04 -41.50 5.83
CA THR A 668 -12.17 -42.93 6.03
C THR A 668 -11.22 -43.26 7.18
N LYS A 669 -11.78 -43.74 8.31
CA LYS A 669 -11.09 -43.97 9.59
C LYS A 669 -9.79 -44.78 9.49
N LYS A 670 -9.49 -45.35 8.31
CA LYS A 670 -8.25 -46.05 7.96
C LYS A 670 -7.00 -45.14 7.95
N SER A 671 -7.06 -43.88 7.52
CA SER A 671 -5.86 -43.01 7.46
C SER A 671 -5.34 -42.60 8.84
N ARG A 672 -6.26 -42.26 9.76
CA ARG A 672 -5.94 -41.84 11.13
C ARG A 672 -5.31 -42.97 11.96
N LYS A 673 -5.66 -44.22 11.70
CA LYS A 673 -5.02 -45.40 12.33
C LYS A 673 -3.58 -45.60 11.84
N LYS A 674 -3.26 -45.21 10.60
CA LYS A 674 -1.90 -45.30 10.03
C LYS A 674 -0.97 -44.23 10.63
N ASN A 675 -1.44 -43.00 10.85
CA ASN A 675 -0.65 -41.96 11.51
C ASN A 675 -0.46 -42.22 13.02
N LYS A 676 -1.48 -42.76 13.71
CA LYS A 676 -1.34 -43.15 15.13
C LYS A 676 -0.36 -44.31 15.34
N ASN A 677 -0.20 -45.19 14.35
CA ASN A 677 0.82 -46.25 14.39
C ASN A 677 2.22 -45.77 14.00
N ARG A 678 2.35 -44.73 13.16
CA ARG A 678 3.66 -44.11 12.86
C ARG A 678 4.24 -43.36 14.06
N GLY A 679 3.42 -42.65 14.84
CA GLY A 679 3.88 -41.98 16.06
C GLY A 679 4.34 -42.93 17.18
N LYS A 680 3.86 -44.20 17.19
CA LYS A 680 4.29 -45.20 18.17
C LYS A 680 5.60 -45.93 17.81
N LYS A 681 6.04 -45.90 16.55
CA LYS A 681 7.30 -46.53 16.11
C LYS A 681 8.52 -45.61 16.14
N ALA A 682 8.35 -44.32 16.40
CA ALA A 682 9.45 -43.34 16.43
C ALA A 682 10.13 -43.20 17.81
N SER A 683 10.02 -44.19 18.70
CA SER A 683 10.64 -44.17 20.04
C SER A 683 11.68 -45.27 20.27
N GLU A 684 12.10 -45.99 19.22
CA GLU A 684 13.29 -46.85 19.30
C GLU A 684 14.52 -46.08 18.80
N PRO A 685 15.64 -46.07 19.55
CA PRO A 685 16.88 -45.42 19.11
C PRO A 685 17.54 -46.27 18.03
N GLU A 686 17.41 -45.89 16.76
CA GLU A 686 18.16 -46.51 15.67
C GLU A 686 19.65 -46.14 15.79
N LYS A 687 20.48 -47.17 15.99
CA LYS A 687 21.93 -47.10 15.93
C LYS A 687 22.38 -46.92 14.48
N GLY A 688 23.14 -45.84 14.25
CA GLY A 688 24.22 -45.70 13.27
C GLY A 688 24.11 -46.44 11.94
N GLY A 689 23.54 -45.76 10.94
CA GLY A 689 23.73 -46.06 9.52
C GLY A 689 24.27 -44.82 8.81
N LYS A 690 25.51 -44.88 8.32
CA LYS A 690 26.04 -43.93 7.33
C LYS A 690 25.29 -44.19 6.03
N ASP A 691 24.58 -43.20 5.50
CA ASP A 691 24.22 -43.21 4.08
C ASP A 691 24.15 -41.82 3.48
N ASN A 692 24.75 -41.73 2.29
CA ASN A 692 24.82 -40.58 1.41
C ASN A 692 23.45 -40.33 0.78
N GLY A 693 22.80 -39.21 1.12
CA GLY A 693 21.61 -38.72 0.44
C GLY A 693 21.95 -37.66 -0.62
N PRO A 694 21.24 -37.62 -1.76
CA PRO A 694 21.58 -36.76 -2.90
C PRO A 694 21.24 -35.29 -2.63
N ALA A 695 22.08 -34.40 -3.15
CA ALA A 695 21.92 -32.96 -3.07
C ALA A 695 20.58 -32.48 -3.64
N ASN A 696 19.89 -31.61 -2.89
CA ASN A 696 18.70 -30.92 -3.33
C ASN A 696 19.02 -29.96 -4.49
N ARG A 697 18.20 -30.04 -5.53
CA ARG A 697 18.37 -29.41 -6.84
C ARG A 697 18.04 -27.90 -6.87
N PHE A 698 18.22 -27.18 -5.76
CA PHE A 698 17.87 -25.75 -5.65
C PHE A 698 19.07 -24.79 -5.42
N ASP A 699 20.30 -25.30 -5.41
CA ASP A 699 21.52 -24.49 -5.19
C ASP A 699 22.27 -24.06 -6.47
N LEU A 700 21.63 -24.09 -7.66
CA LEU A 700 22.31 -23.87 -8.95
C LEU A 700 21.99 -22.54 -9.67
N LEU A 701 21.51 -21.51 -8.98
CA LEU A 701 21.24 -20.19 -9.59
C LEU A 701 21.65 -18.99 -8.72
N VAL A 702 22.83 -19.07 -8.07
CA VAL A 702 23.55 -17.88 -7.59
C VAL A 702 25.01 -18.02 -8.02
N GLY A 703 25.29 -17.50 -9.21
CA GLY A 703 26.60 -17.61 -9.84
C GLY A 703 26.62 -17.12 -11.27
N MET A 704 25.99 -15.97 -11.54
CA MET A 704 26.27 -15.05 -12.66
C MET A 704 25.90 -13.64 -12.24
#